data_AF-A0A9J5ZMS0-F1
#
_entry.id   AF-A0A9J5ZMS0-F1
#
_cell.length_a   1.000
_cell.length_b   1.000
_cell.length_c   1.000
_cell.angle_alpha   90.00
_cell.angle_beta   90.00
_cell.angle_gamma   90.00
#
_symmetry.space_group_name_H-M   'P 1'
#
loop_
_entity.id
_entity.type
_entity.pdbx_description
1 polymer ?
#
loop_
_entity_poly.entity_id
_entity_poly.type
_entity_poly.pdbx_seq_one_letter_code
_entity_poly.pdbx_strand_id
1 'polypeptide(L)'
;MAIRKIVIFCFIICQLPLLLLLPCHRNLAYATGGKWDLLMSNIGISAMHMQLLNDDRVVMYDRTDFGMSNISLPNGKCRNNNNDLALKVDCTAHSVEYDVSTNSVRPLMIQTNVWCSSGSTTSDGSLVQTGGSNDGKFVIRVYKPCITGKRSNCDWQEMGNGLIQSRWYSTNHILPDGRQIIIGGRDAFNYEFHPKIPSTNNVFSLPFLQQTNDPREENNLYPFVFLNVDGNLFIFTNNRAILFDYTTNTIVKTYPQIPDGDPRNYPSTGSAVLLPLKNLEAQTIQAEILVCGGAPRGSYLKATRGEFVGALNTCGRIAITDPNPQWTMETMPLPRTMGDMVILPNGNILIVNGAAMGTAGWGIARGPVLSPVIYRPDNLHDSRFEVQNPNAIPRMYHSTAVLLRDGRVLVGGSNPNELYNFTGVLFPTELSLEAFSPSYLDSESANLRPQIISPVSRHKFKYGQRVNIQFSMSGLLNKNSIKVTMVAPGFNTHSNTMNQRMLVLSNGVVKQVGKSSYQMSCLFPKSGSLAPPGYYLLFVVHQDIPSEGIWLHLLLLPSCYDHLNLANAAGGKWDLLMPNIGISAMHMQLLNNDRVIMYDRTDFGASNISLHDGKCRNNPKELALKIDCTAHSVEYDVSTNSIRPLMVQTDVWCSSGSATSDGSLVQTGGFNDGKLMVRTFNPCNTCDWQEMGDGLVQSRWYSTNHILPDGSQIIIGGRDAFNYEFFPKTASTNNVFSLPFLQQTNVPREENNLYPFVILNVDGNLFIFTNDRAILLNYTTNTIVKTYPQIPGGDPRNYPSTGSAVLLPLKNLRSLTVQAEVLVCGGAPKGSYLRATKGDFVGALNTCGRITITDPNPQWTMETMPLPRTMGDMVILPNGNVLIVNGAATGTAGWQIARNPVLSPVIYRPDNPSDSRFEVQTPNAIPRMYHSTAVLLRDGRVLVGGSNPNELYNFTGVVFPTELSLEAFSPSYLDAEFANLRPQIISPDSHLKFTYGQRVDIRFTALGLLNRDLIKVTIVAPGFNTHSNTMNQRILVLPRGIVRQVGRFVYEVSCVFPNSGKLAPPGYYLLFVVHQDIPSEAIWVRVN
;
A
#
# COMPACT_ATOMS: atom_id res chain seq x y z
N MET A 1 -71.37 27.93 24.52
CA MET A 1 -72.39 26.88 24.77
C MET A 1 -72.44 25.93 23.57
N ALA A 2 -73.02 24.74 23.70
CA ALA A 2 -72.74 23.60 22.79
C ALA A 2 -73.68 23.44 21.58
N ILE A 3 -73.15 22.89 20.48
CA ILE A 3 -73.80 22.53 19.20
C ILE A 3 -73.05 21.29 18.62
N ARG A 4 -73.55 20.50 17.66
CA ARG A 4 -74.71 19.58 17.64
C ARG A 4 -74.86 19.01 16.21
N LYS A 5 -74.82 17.66 16.05
CA LYS A 5 -75.54 16.88 15.00
C LYS A 5 -75.14 17.10 13.52
N ILE A 6 -75.57 16.35 12.47
CA ILE A 6 -75.92 14.92 12.13
C ILE A 6 -76.60 14.97 10.70
N VAL A 7 -76.25 14.16 9.68
CA VAL A 7 -76.91 12.95 9.04
C VAL A 7 -78.46 13.05 8.80
N ILE A 8 -79.18 12.59 7.74
CA ILE A 8 -79.20 11.33 6.91
C ILE A 8 -79.97 11.50 5.53
N PHE A 9 -80.23 10.39 4.80
CA PHE A 9 -81.19 10.11 3.66
C PHE A 9 -80.68 10.21 2.19
N CYS A 10 -81.14 9.43 1.18
CA CYS A 10 -82.25 8.42 1.06
C CYS A 10 -81.97 7.22 0.08
N PHE A 11 -83.00 6.42 -0.28
CA PHE A 11 -83.01 5.13 -1.04
C PHE A 11 -82.82 5.27 -2.59
N ILE A 12 -82.13 4.40 -3.38
CA ILE A 12 -82.28 2.97 -3.80
C ILE A 12 -83.35 2.68 -4.90
N ILE A 13 -82.93 2.37 -6.16
CA ILE A 13 -83.17 1.12 -6.96
C ILE A 13 -82.50 1.20 -8.36
N CYS A 14 -81.82 0.10 -8.76
CA CYS A 14 -81.30 -0.36 -10.07
C CYS A 14 -81.19 0.56 -11.32
N GLN A 15 -79.96 0.74 -11.83
CA GLN A 15 -79.40 -0.08 -12.92
C GLN A 15 -77.84 -0.01 -12.99
N LEU A 16 -77.22 -0.89 -13.79
CA LEU A 16 -75.77 -1.12 -13.98
C LEU A 16 -75.14 -0.14 -15.02
N PRO A 17 -73.80 -0.14 -15.27
CA PRO A 17 -72.65 -0.42 -14.38
C PRO A 17 -71.45 0.57 -14.56
N LEU A 18 -70.52 0.67 -13.58
CA LEU A 18 -69.05 0.70 -13.81
C LEU A 18 -68.26 0.65 -12.47
N LEU A 19 -67.01 0.16 -12.52
CA LEU A 19 -65.90 0.34 -11.55
C LEU A 19 -66.26 0.24 -10.04
N LEU A 20 -66.06 -0.85 -9.30
CA LEU A 20 -65.14 -2.00 -9.43
C LEU A 20 -63.65 -1.65 -9.55
N LEU A 21 -62.92 -1.68 -8.41
CA LEU A 21 -61.82 -2.63 -8.14
C LEU A 21 -61.10 -2.33 -6.80
N LEU A 22 -61.53 -2.97 -5.70
CA LEU A 22 -60.76 -3.09 -4.45
C LEU A 22 -61.06 -4.46 -3.80
N PRO A 23 -60.18 -5.47 -3.95
CA PRO A 23 -60.36 -6.78 -3.31
C PRO A 23 -59.85 -6.76 -1.86
N CYS A 24 -60.72 -7.08 -0.91
CA CYS A 24 -60.31 -7.40 0.46
C CYS A 24 -59.61 -8.77 0.47
N HIS A 25 -58.31 -8.80 0.77
CA HIS A 25 -57.57 -10.06 0.95
C HIS A 25 -57.73 -10.60 2.37
N ARG A 26 -57.95 -11.91 2.47
CA ARG A 26 -58.11 -12.62 3.75
C ARG A 26 -56.76 -12.73 4.45
N ASN A 27 -56.69 -12.32 5.72
CA ASN A 27 -55.58 -12.68 6.59
C ASN A 27 -55.67 -14.18 6.94
N LEU A 28 -54.93 -15.00 6.20
CA LEU A 28 -54.53 -16.34 6.65
C LEU A 28 -53.22 -16.19 7.42
N ALA A 29 -53.21 -16.59 8.69
CA ALA A 29 -52.03 -16.46 9.54
C ALA A 29 -51.08 -17.65 9.33
N TYR A 30 -49.89 -17.37 8.77
CA TYR A 30 -48.68 -18.18 8.92
C TYR A 30 -47.48 -17.24 9.16
N ALA A 31 -46.38 -17.77 9.68
CA ALA A 31 -45.38 -16.99 10.41
C ALA A 31 -44.61 -15.97 9.56
N THR A 32 -44.59 -14.70 10.01
CA THR A 32 -43.91 -13.58 9.33
C THR A 32 -42.49 -13.28 9.85
N GLY A 33 -42.04 -14.01 10.87
CA GLY A 33 -40.67 -13.91 11.39
C GLY A 33 -39.69 -14.80 10.61
N GLY A 34 -38.42 -14.40 10.56
CA GLY A 34 -37.37 -15.18 9.89
C GLY A 34 -37.13 -16.59 10.48
N LYS A 35 -36.46 -17.43 9.72
CA LYS A 35 -36.23 -18.86 10.01
C LYS A 35 -34.84 -19.12 10.62
N TRP A 36 -34.71 -20.16 11.43
CA TRP A 36 -33.43 -20.70 11.89
C TRP A 36 -33.08 -22.00 11.17
N ASP A 37 -31.80 -22.18 10.86
CA ASP A 37 -31.23 -23.35 10.18
C ASP A 37 -29.95 -23.82 10.91
N LEU A 38 -29.97 -25.03 11.48
CA LEU A 38 -28.77 -25.66 12.03
C LEU A 38 -27.86 -26.13 10.89
N LEU A 39 -26.66 -25.55 10.80
CA LEU A 39 -25.68 -25.88 9.77
C LEU A 39 -24.76 -27.01 10.22
N MET A 40 -24.22 -26.88 11.44
CA MET A 40 -23.35 -27.88 12.05
C MET A 40 -23.69 -28.01 13.53
N SER A 41 -23.82 -29.23 14.05
CA SER A 41 -23.99 -29.47 15.49
C SER A 41 -22.71 -29.24 16.31
N ASN A 42 -21.54 -29.24 15.65
CA ASN A 42 -20.24 -29.07 16.29
C ASN A 42 -19.21 -28.58 15.26
N ILE A 43 -18.54 -27.45 15.54
CA ILE A 43 -17.41 -26.93 14.73
C ILE A 43 -16.04 -27.19 15.39
N GLY A 44 -16.01 -27.85 16.54
CA GLY A 44 -14.81 -28.11 17.34
C GLY A 44 -14.52 -27.10 18.45
N ILE A 45 -14.91 -25.83 18.27
CA ILE A 45 -14.62 -24.70 19.18
C ILE A 45 -15.88 -23.87 19.48
N SER A 46 -15.86 -23.05 20.53
CA SER A 46 -16.87 -22.00 20.71
C SER A 46 -16.48 -20.79 19.87
N ALA A 47 -17.36 -20.34 18.97
CA ALA A 47 -17.07 -19.22 18.07
C ALA A 47 -17.17 -17.86 18.78
N MET A 48 -16.23 -17.59 19.69
CA MET A 48 -16.11 -16.36 20.48
C MET A 48 -15.76 -15.12 19.64
N HIS A 49 -15.09 -15.32 18.51
CA HIS A 49 -14.75 -14.27 17.55
C HIS A 49 -15.08 -14.78 16.14
N MET A 50 -15.58 -13.89 15.26
CA MET A 50 -15.89 -14.21 13.86
C MET A 50 -15.52 -13.06 12.91
N GLN A 51 -15.07 -13.41 11.70
CA GLN A 51 -14.92 -12.52 10.55
C GLN A 51 -15.28 -13.25 9.25
N LEU A 52 -16.18 -12.68 8.45
CA LEU A 52 -16.36 -13.09 7.05
C LEU A 52 -15.22 -12.50 6.18
N LEU A 53 -14.60 -13.34 5.37
CA LEU A 53 -13.53 -12.99 4.43
C LEU A 53 -14.05 -12.92 2.98
N ASN A 54 -13.26 -12.27 2.13
CA ASN A 54 -13.56 -12.00 0.71
C ASN A 54 -13.59 -13.24 -0.21
N ASP A 55 -13.54 -14.44 0.36
CA ASP A 55 -13.64 -15.74 -0.30
C ASP A 55 -14.81 -16.61 0.19
N ASP A 56 -15.83 -15.98 0.81
CA ASP A 56 -17.01 -16.64 1.40
C ASP A 56 -16.69 -17.62 2.54
N ARG A 57 -15.54 -17.43 3.19
CA ARG A 57 -15.14 -18.18 4.38
C ARG A 57 -15.26 -17.33 5.63
N VAL A 58 -15.65 -17.94 6.73
CA VAL A 58 -15.69 -17.30 8.04
C VAL A 58 -14.58 -17.89 8.89
N VAL A 59 -13.63 -17.05 9.30
CA VAL A 59 -12.62 -17.44 10.31
C VAL A 59 -13.25 -17.25 11.69
N MET A 60 -13.13 -18.28 12.51
CA MET A 60 -13.62 -18.31 13.89
C MET A 60 -12.48 -18.71 14.82
N TYR A 61 -12.49 -18.21 16.06
CA TYR A 61 -11.52 -18.63 17.07
C TYR A 61 -11.98 -18.42 18.51
N ASP A 62 -11.43 -19.29 19.36
CA ASP A 62 -11.56 -19.39 20.80
C ASP A 62 -10.16 -19.24 21.45
N ARG A 63 -10.07 -19.33 22.77
CA ARG A 63 -8.82 -19.20 23.54
C ARG A 63 -8.10 -20.54 23.75
N THR A 64 -6.77 -20.49 23.77
CA THR A 64 -5.89 -21.67 23.69
C THR A 64 -5.59 -22.39 25.01
N ASP A 65 -6.08 -21.92 26.16
CA ASP A 65 -5.70 -22.39 27.49
C ASP A 65 -6.85 -23.00 28.31
N PHE A 66 -8.02 -23.19 27.67
CA PHE A 66 -9.26 -23.73 28.26
C PHE A 66 -9.41 -25.26 28.21
N GLY A 67 -8.45 -25.96 27.61
CA GLY A 67 -8.41 -27.42 27.51
C GLY A 67 -8.63 -27.90 26.08
N MET A 68 -8.79 -29.22 25.95
CA MET A 68 -8.89 -29.89 24.64
C MET A 68 -10.13 -29.42 23.87
N SER A 69 -9.95 -28.86 22.67
CA SER A 69 -11.07 -28.58 21.76
C SER A 69 -11.54 -29.86 21.06
N ASN A 70 -12.76 -29.85 20.53
CA ASN A 70 -13.34 -31.01 19.87
C ASN A 70 -12.92 -31.14 18.39
N ILE A 71 -11.73 -30.64 18.02
CA ILE A 71 -11.16 -30.74 16.68
C ILE A 71 -9.62 -30.82 16.72
N SER A 72 -9.05 -31.92 16.24
CA SER A 72 -7.60 -32.13 16.24
C SER A 72 -6.87 -31.31 15.17
N LEU A 73 -5.64 -30.90 15.46
CA LEU A 73 -4.73 -30.32 14.48
C LEU A 73 -4.19 -31.41 13.53
N PRO A 74 -4.00 -31.10 12.23
CA PRO A 74 -3.48 -32.07 11.27
C PRO A 74 -1.99 -32.36 11.51
N ASN A 75 -1.57 -33.55 11.07
CA ASN A 75 -0.17 -34.00 11.03
C ASN A 75 0.58 -33.98 12.38
N GLY A 76 -0.14 -34.08 13.51
CA GLY A 76 0.47 -34.10 14.84
C GLY A 76 1.09 -32.77 15.28
N LYS A 77 0.69 -31.63 14.68
CA LYS A 77 1.00 -30.31 15.24
C LYS A 77 0.40 -30.19 16.65
N CYS A 78 1.17 -29.63 17.58
CA CYS A 78 0.68 -29.28 18.92
C CYS A 78 1.23 -27.92 19.37
N ARG A 79 0.45 -27.19 20.17
CA ARG A 79 0.88 -26.03 20.95
C ARG A 79 1.53 -26.53 22.24
N ASN A 80 2.74 -26.06 22.53
CA ASN A 80 3.49 -26.42 23.74
C ASN A 80 3.73 -25.16 24.57
N ASN A 81 3.04 -25.01 25.71
CA ASN A 81 3.22 -23.88 26.62
C ASN A 81 3.06 -24.29 28.08
N ASN A 82 4.15 -24.23 28.85
CA ASN A 82 4.14 -24.54 30.28
C ASN A 82 3.24 -23.59 31.11
N ASN A 83 2.86 -22.43 30.57
CA ASN A 83 2.04 -21.43 31.26
C ASN A 83 0.53 -21.61 31.06
N ASP A 84 0.08 -22.41 30.08
CA ASP A 84 -1.36 -22.61 29.84
C ASP A 84 -2.03 -23.37 30.99
N LEU A 85 -3.26 -22.99 31.33
CA LEU A 85 -3.90 -23.45 32.56
C LEU A 85 -4.31 -24.93 32.50
N ALA A 86 -5.02 -25.34 31.44
CA ALA A 86 -5.60 -26.67 31.34
C ALA A 86 -4.68 -27.74 30.71
N LEU A 87 -3.94 -27.41 29.64
CA LEU A 87 -3.06 -28.32 28.92
C LEU A 87 -1.71 -27.66 28.65
N LYS A 88 -0.60 -28.38 28.93
CA LYS A 88 0.77 -27.89 28.64
C LYS A 88 1.26 -28.26 27.24
N VAL A 89 0.66 -29.31 26.68
CA VAL A 89 0.80 -29.80 25.30
C VAL A 89 -0.62 -30.02 24.80
N ASP A 90 -1.02 -29.26 23.78
CA ASP A 90 -2.36 -29.35 23.18
C ASP A 90 -2.25 -29.56 21.67
N CYS A 91 -2.79 -30.68 21.19
CA CYS A 91 -2.79 -31.06 19.77
C CYS A 91 -4.15 -30.81 19.10
N THR A 92 -4.98 -29.94 19.69
CA THR A 92 -6.29 -29.52 19.18
C THR A 92 -6.30 -28.06 18.73
N ALA A 93 -7.22 -27.74 17.82
CA ALA A 93 -7.26 -26.44 17.15
C ALA A 93 -8.25 -25.50 17.83
N HIS A 94 -7.77 -24.30 18.18
CA HIS A 94 -8.57 -23.24 18.80
C HIS A 94 -9.03 -22.16 17.79
N SER A 95 -8.76 -22.39 16.51
CA SER A 95 -9.28 -21.59 15.40
C SER A 95 -9.72 -22.51 14.26
N VAL A 96 -10.77 -22.12 13.54
CA VAL A 96 -11.27 -22.84 12.36
C VAL A 96 -11.61 -21.88 11.21
N GLU A 97 -11.45 -22.39 9.98
CA GLU A 97 -11.96 -21.78 8.75
C GLU A 97 -13.23 -22.52 8.34
N TYR A 98 -14.39 -21.87 8.47
CA TYR A 98 -15.67 -22.37 7.97
C TYR A 98 -15.89 -21.92 6.52
N ASP A 99 -16.21 -22.86 5.63
CA ASP A 99 -16.51 -22.61 4.22
C ASP A 99 -18.02 -22.70 3.98
N VAL A 100 -18.64 -21.53 3.77
CA VAL A 100 -20.10 -21.36 3.68
C VAL A 100 -20.71 -22.17 2.53
N SER A 101 -19.97 -22.35 1.44
CA SER A 101 -20.45 -23.03 0.23
C SER A 101 -20.53 -24.55 0.37
N THR A 102 -19.67 -25.12 1.21
CA THR A 102 -19.56 -26.58 1.44
C THR A 102 -20.08 -27.03 2.80
N ASN A 103 -20.47 -26.09 3.68
CA ASN A 103 -20.83 -26.35 5.07
C ASN A 103 -19.75 -27.19 5.79
N SER A 104 -18.48 -26.80 5.63
CA SER A 104 -17.32 -27.54 6.12
C SER A 104 -16.37 -26.67 6.93
N VAL A 105 -15.77 -27.24 7.98
CA VAL A 105 -14.71 -26.59 8.78
C VAL A 105 -13.34 -27.19 8.51
N ARG A 106 -12.31 -26.35 8.58
CA ARG A 106 -10.89 -26.75 8.59
C ARG A 106 -10.21 -26.22 9.86
N PRO A 107 -9.47 -27.04 10.61
CA PRO A 107 -8.68 -26.55 11.74
C PRO A 107 -7.55 -25.62 11.28
N LEU A 108 -7.32 -24.55 12.06
CA LEU A 108 -6.21 -23.61 11.93
C LEU A 108 -5.32 -23.68 13.17
N MET A 109 -4.01 -23.54 13.00
CA MET A 109 -3.06 -23.43 14.09
C MET A 109 -3.03 -22.00 14.62
N ILE A 110 -3.08 -21.83 15.93
CA ILE A 110 -2.86 -20.53 16.57
C ILE A 110 -1.91 -20.72 17.77
N GLN A 111 -0.86 -19.90 17.83
CA GLN A 111 0.35 -20.15 18.61
C GLN A 111 0.48 -19.28 19.86
N THR A 112 -0.38 -18.27 20.02
CA THR A 112 -0.50 -17.47 21.26
C THR A 112 -1.96 -17.13 21.55
N ASN A 113 -2.31 -16.84 22.81
CA ASN A 113 -3.69 -16.76 23.28
C ASN A 113 -4.46 -15.52 22.79
N VAL A 114 -5.58 -15.74 22.10
CA VAL A 114 -6.44 -14.70 21.49
C VAL A 114 -7.63 -14.25 22.36
N TRP A 115 -7.72 -14.67 23.63
CA TRP A 115 -8.86 -14.36 24.50
C TRP A 115 -9.11 -12.84 24.63
N CYS A 116 -10.36 -12.42 24.36
CA CYS A 116 -10.82 -11.03 24.33
C CYS A 116 -9.88 -10.10 23.53
N SER A 117 -9.68 -10.45 22.26
CA SER A 117 -8.86 -9.65 21.33
C SER A 117 -9.73 -8.85 20.35
N SER A 118 -9.09 -8.01 19.55
CA SER A 118 -9.74 -7.24 18.48
C SER A 118 -9.17 -7.55 17.11
N GLY A 119 -9.87 -7.20 16.03
CA GLY A 119 -9.35 -7.34 14.68
C GLY A 119 -10.14 -6.54 13.65
N SER A 120 -9.60 -6.49 12.43
CA SER A 120 -10.31 -6.03 11.23
C SER A 120 -9.60 -6.53 9.97
N THR A 121 -10.32 -6.59 8.85
CA THR A 121 -9.73 -6.89 7.54
C THR A 121 -8.98 -5.68 6.98
N THR A 122 -7.74 -5.90 6.52
CA THR A 122 -6.97 -4.92 5.73
C THR A 122 -7.49 -4.82 4.30
N SER A 123 -7.00 -3.83 3.55
CA SER A 123 -7.41 -3.58 2.17
C SER A 123 -7.17 -4.76 1.21
N ASP A 124 -6.14 -5.58 1.43
CA ASP A 124 -5.89 -6.80 0.64
C ASP A 124 -6.87 -7.96 0.94
N GLY A 125 -7.68 -7.85 2.00
CA GLY A 125 -8.63 -8.85 2.48
C GLY A 125 -8.10 -9.78 3.57
N SER A 126 -6.85 -9.61 4.02
CA SER A 126 -6.31 -10.33 5.18
C SER A 126 -6.98 -9.87 6.47
N LEU A 127 -7.36 -10.80 7.34
CA LEU A 127 -7.76 -10.46 8.71
C LEU A 127 -6.50 -10.21 9.54
N VAL A 128 -6.41 -9.02 10.13
CA VAL A 128 -5.43 -8.73 11.19
C VAL A 128 -6.15 -8.74 12.52
N GLN A 129 -5.66 -9.59 13.41
CA GLN A 129 -6.05 -9.73 14.80
C GLN A 129 -4.95 -9.11 15.68
N THR A 130 -5.34 -8.50 16.80
CA THR A 130 -4.46 -7.71 17.67
C THR A 130 -4.74 -8.01 19.14
N GLY A 131 -3.71 -8.39 19.89
CA GLY A 131 -3.77 -8.59 21.34
C GLY A 131 -4.34 -9.95 21.76
N GLY A 132 -4.83 -10.01 22.99
CA GLY A 132 -5.32 -11.22 23.66
C GLY A 132 -4.90 -11.24 25.14
N SER A 133 -4.96 -12.41 25.77
CA SER A 133 -4.47 -12.61 27.14
C SER A 133 -3.03 -13.15 27.15
N ASN A 134 -2.44 -13.27 28.35
CA ASN A 134 -1.22 -14.06 28.62
C ASN A 134 -0.04 -13.81 27.64
N ASP A 135 0.29 -14.78 26.80
CA ASP A 135 1.35 -14.75 25.78
C ASP A 135 0.95 -13.91 24.55
N GLY A 136 -0.34 -13.81 24.25
CA GLY A 136 -0.90 -13.10 23.10
C GLY A 136 -1.09 -11.59 23.26
N LYS A 137 -0.98 -11.04 24.48
CA LYS A 137 -1.33 -9.64 24.80
C LYS A 137 -0.54 -8.56 24.05
N PHE A 138 0.64 -8.89 23.52
CA PHE A 138 1.47 -8.00 22.68
C PHE A 138 1.53 -8.46 21.20
N VAL A 139 0.79 -9.50 20.83
CA VAL A 139 0.92 -10.18 19.53
C VAL A 139 -0.04 -9.57 18.51
N ILE A 140 0.39 -9.51 17.25
CA ILE A 140 -0.48 -9.28 16.10
C ILE A 140 -0.48 -10.54 15.25
N ARG A 141 -1.64 -11.00 14.81
CA ARG A 141 -1.79 -12.23 14.03
C ARG A 141 -2.48 -11.91 12.71
N VAL A 142 -1.96 -12.41 11.61
CA VAL A 142 -2.46 -12.15 10.27
C VAL A 142 -2.93 -13.45 9.64
N TYR A 143 -4.20 -13.50 9.24
CA TYR A 143 -4.76 -14.59 8.45
C TYR A 143 -5.00 -14.12 7.02
N LYS A 144 -4.38 -14.81 6.05
CA LYS A 144 -4.54 -14.54 4.62
C LYS A 144 -5.40 -15.65 3.98
N PRO A 145 -6.58 -15.34 3.42
CA PRO A 145 -7.44 -16.36 2.81
C PRO A 145 -6.78 -17.06 1.61
N CYS A 146 -7.14 -18.33 1.41
CA CYS A 146 -6.54 -19.22 0.42
C CYS A 146 -7.10 -18.99 -1.00
N ILE A 147 -6.78 -17.83 -1.58
CA ILE A 147 -7.32 -17.37 -2.88
C ILE A 147 -6.61 -18.03 -4.08
N THR A 148 -5.33 -18.38 -3.96
CA THR A 148 -4.47 -18.78 -5.11
C THR A 148 -3.64 -20.05 -4.90
N GLY A 149 -3.90 -20.84 -3.85
CA GLY A 149 -3.04 -21.98 -3.48
C GLY A 149 -3.78 -23.17 -2.86
N LYS A 150 -3.03 -24.24 -2.53
CA LYS A 150 -3.58 -25.41 -1.83
C LYS A 150 -4.08 -25.00 -0.44
N ARG A 151 -5.31 -25.43 -0.09
CA ARG A 151 -6.00 -25.11 1.19
C ARG A 151 -5.23 -25.52 2.45
N SER A 152 -4.20 -26.36 2.33
CA SER A 152 -3.27 -26.76 3.40
C SER A 152 -2.26 -25.67 3.82
N ASN A 153 -2.04 -24.63 3.01
CA ASN A 153 -0.89 -23.73 3.14
C ASN A 153 -1.24 -22.35 3.74
N CYS A 154 -2.52 -22.06 4.00
CA CYS A 154 -2.96 -20.83 4.64
C CYS A 154 -3.33 -21.12 6.11
N ASP A 155 -2.61 -20.48 7.02
CA ASP A 155 -2.66 -20.66 8.47
C ASP A 155 -2.34 -19.29 9.12
N TRP A 156 -2.48 -19.14 10.44
CA TRP A 156 -2.15 -17.86 11.09
C TRP A 156 -0.64 -17.55 11.04
N GLN A 157 -0.30 -16.30 10.71
CA GLN A 157 1.06 -15.75 10.81
C GLN A 157 1.13 -14.84 12.05
N GLU A 158 1.94 -15.20 13.05
CA GLU A 158 2.00 -14.46 14.32
C GLU A 158 3.26 -13.59 14.44
N MET A 159 3.06 -12.32 14.76
CA MET A 159 4.11 -11.32 15.00
C MET A 159 4.22 -11.06 16.50
N GLY A 160 5.18 -11.74 17.15
CA GLY A 160 5.56 -11.46 18.53
C GLY A 160 5.98 -10.00 18.72
N ASN A 161 5.54 -9.37 19.81
CA ASN A 161 5.75 -7.95 20.10
C ASN A 161 5.26 -6.99 18.97
N GLY A 162 4.25 -7.41 18.20
CA GLY A 162 3.61 -6.56 17.19
C GLY A 162 2.93 -5.30 17.76
N LEU A 163 2.56 -5.32 19.05
CA LEU A 163 2.00 -4.18 19.82
C LEU A 163 3.03 -3.64 20.83
N ILE A 164 3.00 -2.32 21.10
CA ILE A 164 3.82 -1.67 22.13
C ILE A 164 3.13 -1.77 23.50
N GLN A 165 1.81 -1.55 23.53
CA GLN A 165 1.00 -1.70 24.75
C GLN A 165 0.38 -3.10 24.83
N SER A 166 0.17 -3.60 26.04
CA SER A 166 -0.61 -4.81 26.29
C SER A 166 -2.09 -4.56 25.93
N ARG A 167 -2.65 -5.31 24.98
CA ARG A 167 -4.03 -5.16 24.49
C ARG A 167 -4.87 -6.38 24.84
N TRP A 168 -5.81 -6.21 25.75
CA TRP A 168 -6.81 -7.20 26.15
C TRP A 168 -8.14 -6.45 26.37
N TYR A 169 -9.24 -6.85 25.74
CA TYR A 169 -10.49 -6.07 25.58
C TYR A 169 -10.31 -4.69 24.88
N SER A 170 -9.39 -4.59 23.93
CA SER A 170 -9.23 -3.41 23.05
C SER A 170 -10.24 -3.40 21.90
N THR A 171 -10.43 -2.26 21.21
CA THR A 171 -11.16 -2.19 19.93
C THR A 171 -10.19 -1.88 18.79
N ASN A 172 -10.34 -2.53 17.64
CA ASN A 172 -9.56 -2.29 16.41
C ASN A 172 -10.47 -1.66 15.35
N HIS A 173 -10.04 -0.56 14.72
CA HIS A 173 -10.80 0.07 13.63
C HIS A 173 -9.90 0.41 12.43
N ILE A 174 -10.35 0.07 11.22
CA ILE A 174 -9.70 0.40 9.94
C ILE A 174 -9.90 1.89 9.60
N LEU A 175 -8.86 2.55 9.10
CA LEU A 175 -8.81 3.98 8.84
C LEU A 175 -8.91 4.30 7.33
N PRO A 176 -9.19 5.57 6.94
CA PRO A 176 -9.21 6.00 5.53
C PRO A 176 -7.93 5.69 4.74
N ASP A 177 -6.78 5.62 5.41
CA ASP A 177 -5.46 5.33 4.82
C ASP A 177 -5.13 3.82 4.76
N GLY A 178 -6.04 2.95 5.23
CA GLY A 178 -5.86 1.50 5.28
C GLY A 178 -5.03 0.98 6.46
N ARG A 179 -4.52 1.85 7.35
CA ARG A 179 -4.00 1.41 8.65
C ARG A 179 -5.15 1.10 9.62
N GLN A 180 -4.82 0.40 10.70
CA GLN A 180 -5.71 0.12 11.81
C GLN A 180 -5.28 0.94 13.02
N ILE A 181 -6.25 1.45 13.78
CA ILE A 181 -6.06 2.00 15.12
C ILE A 181 -6.51 0.96 16.15
N ILE A 182 -5.72 0.74 17.20
CA ILE A 182 -6.03 -0.15 18.31
C ILE A 182 -6.21 0.71 19.56
N ILE A 183 -7.45 0.82 20.04
CA ILE A 183 -7.87 1.74 21.10
C ILE A 183 -8.20 0.95 22.37
N GLY A 184 -7.65 1.39 23.49
CA GLY A 184 -8.03 0.89 24.81
C GLY A 184 -7.52 -0.52 25.13
N GLY A 185 -8.25 -1.16 26.04
CA GLY A 185 -7.92 -2.43 26.68
C GLY A 185 -7.73 -2.26 28.20
N ARG A 186 -7.74 -3.37 28.93
CA ARG A 186 -7.47 -3.42 30.38
C ARG A 186 -6.11 -2.80 30.67
N ASP A 187 -6.09 -1.88 31.63
CA ASP A 187 -4.94 -1.04 32.02
C ASP A 187 -4.30 -0.20 30.90
N ALA A 188 -4.98 -0.03 29.76
CA ALA A 188 -4.44 0.61 28.56
C ALA A 188 -5.24 1.86 28.13
N PHE A 189 -5.11 2.96 28.87
CA PHE A 189 -5.80 4.25 28.59
C PHE A 189 -5.18 5.05 27.42
N ASN A 190 -4.92 4.36 26.31
CA ASN A 190 -4.15 4.85 25.16
C ASN A 190 -4.51 4.11 23.87
N TYR A 191 -3.95 4.54 22.73
CA TYR A 191 -4.05 3.85 21.45
C TYR A 191 -2.70 3.74 20.72
N GLU A 192 -2.63 2.87 19.72
CA GLU A 192 -1.51 2.75 18.78
C GLU A 192 -2.01 2.33 17.39
N PHE A 193 -1.12 2.23 16.41
CA PHE A 193 -1.46 1.90 15.02
C PHE A 193 -0.80 0.61 14.53
N HIS A 194 -1.39 -0.02 13.51
CA HIS A 194 -0.79 -1.11 12.73
C HIS A 194 -1.16 -0.97 11.23
N PRO A 195 -0.24 -1.16 10.27
CA PRO A 195 1.21 -1.24 10.45
C PRO A 195 1.80 0.06 11.02
N LYS A 196 2.95 -0.07 11.67
CA LYS A 196 3.67 1.05 12.29
C LYS A 196 4.58 1.71 11.26
N ILE A 197 4.29 2.98 10.95
CA ILE A 197 5.19 3.85 10.19
C ILE A 197 5.99 4.75 11.16
N PRO A 198 7.18 5.27 10.80
CA PRO A 198 8.06 5.96 11.75
C PRO A 198 7.39 7.11 12.54
N SER A 199 6.48 7.85 11.91
CA SER A 199 5.71 8.95 12.54
C SER A 199 4.63 8.49 13.54
N THR A 200 4.25 7.20 13.54
CA THR A 200 3.22 6.64 14.42
C THR A 200 3.66 5.37 15.16
N ASN A 201 4.97 5.10 15.21
CA ASN A 201 5.58 4.03 15.98
C ASN A 201 5.68 4.40 17.48
N ASN A 202 4.55 4.74 18.09
CA ASN A 202 4.45 5.16 19.49
C ASN A 202 3.06 4.82 20.06
N VAL A 203 2.91 4.95 21.37
CA VAL A 203 1.65 4.85 22.10
C VAL A 203 1.14 6.25 22.43
N PHE A 204 -0.12 6.52 22.10
CA PHE A 204 -0.74 7.84 22.21
C PHE A 204 -1.77 7.85 23.35
N SER A 205 -1.57 8.70 24.35
CA SER A 205 -2.46 8.79 25.51
C SER A 205 -3.86 9.26 25.12
N LEU A 206 -4.89 8.59 25.64
CA LEU A 206 -6.30 8.98 25.46
C LEU A 206 -7.00 9.01 26.84
N PRO A 207 -6.81 10.09 27.63
CA PRO A 207 -7.30 10.17 29.01
C PRO A 207 -8.82 10.01 29.16
N PHE A 208 -9.60 10.22 28.09
CA PHE A 208 -11.03 9.95 28.06
C PHE A 208 -11.37 8.52 28.49
N LEU A 209 -10.56 7.53 28.12
CA LEU A 209 -10.75 6.13 28.54
C LEU A 209 -10.61 5.96 30.06
N GLN A 210 -9.70 6.70 30.69
CA GLN A 210 -9.52 6.68 32.15
C GLN A 210 -10.66 7.41 32.86
N GLN A 211 -11.18 8.50 32.27
CA GLN A 211 -12.31 9.29 32.80
C GLN A 211 -13.66 8.56 32.74
N THR A 212 -13.76 7.44 32.02
CA THR A 212 -14.99 6.63 31.90
C THR A 212 -14.85 5.23 32.52
N ASN A 213 -13.69 4.92 33.10
CA ASN A 213 -13.44 3.70 33.83
C ASN A 213 -14.20 3.70 35.17
N ASP A 214 -15.07 2.72 35.41
CA ASP A 214 -15.67 2.49 36.72
C ASP A 214 -14.73 1.59 37.56
N PRO A 215 -14.13 2.08 38.67
CA PRO A 215 -13.17 1.30 39.43
C PRO A 215 -13.77 -0.01 39.96
N ARG A 216 -13.07 -1.14 39.71
CA ARG A 216 -13.50 -2.52 40.02
C ARG A 216 -14.63 -3.11 39.15
N GLU A 217 -15.20 -2.35 38.22
CA GLU A 217 -16.16 -2.85 37.23
C GLU A 217 -15.64 -2.78 35.79
N GLU A 218 -14.79 -1.80 35.45
CA GLU A 218 -14.19 -1.65 34.12
C GLU A 218 -15.21 -1.46 32.98
N ASN A 219 -16.35 -0.80 33.24
CA ASN A 219 -17.48 -0.54 32.33
C ASN A 219 -17.15 0.32 31.06
N ASN A 220 -15.88 0.37 30.63
CA ASN A 220 -15.36 1.10 29.47
C ASN A 220 -14.61 0.19 28.47
N LEU A 221 -14.45 -1.10 28.77
CA LEU A 221 -13.73 -2.08 27.95
C LEU A 221 -14.51 -2.46 26.68
N TYR A 222 -13.82 -2.76 25.58
CA TYR A 222 -14.37 -2.71 24.23
C TYR A 222 -15.11 -1.38 23.95
N PRO A 223 -14.38 -0.25 23.84
CA PRO A 223 -14.98 1.03 23.43
C PRO A 223 -15.69 0.89 22.07
N PHE A 224 -16.87 1.47 21.93
CA PHE A 224 -17.56 1.47 20.63
C PHE A 224 -16.96 2.58 19.76
N VAL A 225 -16.34 2.20 18.65
CA VAL A 225 -15.59 3.10 17.77
C VAL A 225 -16.22 3.06 16.38
N PHE A 226 -16.52 4.24 15.81
CA PHE A 226 -17.06 4.36 14.46
C PHE A 226 -16.41 5.53 13.72
N LEU A 227 -15.90 5.28 12.52
CA LEU A 227 -15.39 6.31 11.62
C LEU A 227 -16.53 7.21 11.10
N ASN A 228 -16.51 8.49 11.46
CA ASN A 228 -17.45 9.50 11.01
C ASN A 228 -17.16 9.97 9.57
N VAL A 229 -18.13 10.65 8.95
CA VAL A 229 -18.08 11.07 7.53
C VAL A 229 -16.98 12.08 7.20
N ASP A 230 -16.51 12.83 8.20
CA ASP A 230 -15.39 13.78 8.12
C ASP A 230 -14.01 13.09 8.20
N GLY A 231 -13.96 11.84 8.68
CA GLY A 231 -12.73 11.09 8.91
C GLY A 231 -12.30 11.02 10.39
N ASN A 232 -13.00 11.70 11.30
CA ASN A 232 -12.79 11.57 12.74
C ASN A 232 -13.42 10.29 13.30
N LEU A 233 -13.04 9.88 14.51
CA LEU A 233 -13.62 8.72 15.18
C LEU A 233 -14.64 9.16 16.24
N PHE A 234 -15.88 8.70 16.12
CA PHE A 234 -16.79 8.69 17.28
C PHE A 234 -16.34 7.55 18.21
N ILE A 235 -16.11 7.87 19.48
CA ILE A 235 -15.72 6.92 20.52
C ILE A 235 -16.70 7.03 21.68
N PHE A 236 -17.45 5.97 21.95
CA PHE A 236 -18.35 5.84 23.10
C PHE A 236 -17.77 4.86 24.11
N THR A 237 -17.76 5.27 25.39
CA THR A 237 -17.30 4.47 26.53
C THR A 237 -18.17 4.72 27.75
N ASN A 238 -18.54 3.64 28.44
CA ASN A 238 -19.42 3.67 29.61
C ASN A 238 -20.79 4.26 29.25
N ASN A 239 -20.99 5.56 29.48
CA ASN A 239 -22.23 6.30 29.22
C ASN A 239 -21.98 7.62 28.44
N ARG A 240 -20.74 7.89 28.01
CA ARG A 240 -20.28 9.14 27.39
C ARG A 240 -19.65 8.87 26.02
N ALA A 241 -19.65 9.89 25.15
CA ALA A 241 -18.94 9.82 23.86
C ALA A 241 -18.21 11.11 23.48
N ILE A 242 -17.22 10.96 22.60
CA ILE A 242 -16.44 12.03 21.99
C ILE A 242 -16.34 11.85 20.47
N LEU A 243 -16.11 12.95 19.76
CA LEU A 243 -15.54 12.95 18.40
C LEU A 243 -14.04 13.21 18.54
N PHE A 244 -13.21 12.34 18.00
CA PHE A 244 -11.78 12.28 18.24
C PHE A 244 -10.99 12.31 16.93
N ASP A 245 -10.07 13.26 16.82
CA ASP A 245 -9.08 13.32 15.75
C ASP A 245 -7.80 12.60 16.20
N TYR A 246 -7.60 11.39 15.67
CA TYR A 246 -6.41 10.56 15.92
C TYR A 246 -5.17 11.02 15.14
N THR A 247 -5.29 11.99 14.24
CA THR A 247 -4.16 12.55 13.48
C THR A 247 -3.47 13.68 14.26
N THR A 248 -4.25 14.53 14.94
CA THR A 248 -3.74 15.57 15.86
C THR A 248 -3.72 15.14 17.33
N ASN A 249 -4.32 14.00 17.68
CA ASN A 249 -4.55 13.52 19.05
C ASN A 249 -5.44 14.48 19.88
N THR A 250 -6.54 14.97 19.29
CA THR A 250 -7.43 15.96 19.94
C THR A 250 -8.90 15.51 20.01
N ILE A 251 -9.61 15.98 21.05
CA ILE A 251 -11.06 15.83 21.18
C ILE A 251 -11.73 17.00 20.47
N VAL A 252 -12.34 16.71 19.31
CA VAL A 252 -13.02 17.69 18.45
C VAL A 252 -14.37 18.09 19.03
N LYS A 253 -15.09 17.14 19.64
CA LYS A 253 -16.43 17.33 20.24
C LYS A 253 -16.62 16.40 21.42
N THR A 254 -17.32 16.85 22.46
CA THR A 254 -17.92 15.96 23.47
C THR A 254 -19.41 15.89 23.23
N TYR A 255 -19.99 14.69 23.23
CA TYR A 255 -21.43 14.48 23.10
C TYR A 255 -22.09 14.47 24.49
N PRO A 256 -23.40 14.77 24.60
CA PRO A 256 -24.12 14.56 25.84
C PRO A 256 -24.00 13.10 26.32
N GLN A 257 -24.06 12.91 27.64
CA GLN A 257 -24.20 11.58 28.24
C GLN A 257 -25.51 10.94 27.78
N ILE A 258 -25.55 9.60 27.63
CA ILE A 258 -26.82 8.91 27.34
C ILE A 258 -27.80 9.14 28.53
N PRO A 259 -29.07 9.52 28.30
CA PRO A 259 -29.96 10.05 29.33
C PRO A 259 -30.22 9.19 30.58
N ASP A 260 -30.20 7.86 30.46
CA ASP A 260 -30.34 6.97 31.63
C ASP A 260 -29.06 6.87 32.47
N GLY A 261 -27.91 7.27 31.92
CA GLY A 261 -26.62 7.29 32.61
C GLY A 261 -25.99 5.92 32.84
N ASP A 262 -26.60 4.84 32.37
CA ASP A 262 -26.12 3.48 32.58
C ASP A 262 -25.01 3.06 31.60
N PRO A 263 -24.00 2.28 32.06
CA PRO A 263 -22.91 1.81 31.23
C PRO A 263 -23.40 0.92 30.09
N ARG A 264 -22.77 0.99 28.91
CA ARG A 264 -23.07 0.13 27.74
C ARG A 264 -21.91 -0.73 27.25
N ASN A 265 -20.67 -0.47 27.67
CA ASN A 265 -19.51 -1.26 27.26
C ASN A 265 -19.31 -2.46 28.20
N TYR A 266 -18.35 -3.35 27.93
CA TYR A 266 -18.08 -4.50 28.80
C TYR A 266 -17.72 -4.03 30.23
N PRO A 267 -18.15 -4.70 31.32
CA PRO A 267 -18.96 -5.93 31.38
C PRO A 267 -20.49 -5.74 31.32
N SER A 268 -21.00 -4.51 31.35
CA SER A 268 -22.44 -4.25 31.11
C SER A 268 -22.90 -4.80 29.76
N THR A 269 -22.07 -4.62 28.73
CA THR A 269 -22.20 -5.25 27.40
C THR A 269 -23.57 -5.07 26.77
N GLY A 270 -23.90 -3.81 26.45
CA GLY A 270 -24.80 -3.51 25.34
C GLY A 270 -24.08 -3.66 24.00
N SER A 271 -24.67 -3.12 22.94
CA SER A 271 -24.08 -3.10 21.60
C SER A 271 -24.42 -1.79 20.88
N ALA A 272 -23.67 -1.48 19.82
CA ALA A 272 -23.82 -0.26 19.05
C ALA A 272 -23.64 -0.49 17.55
N VAL A 273 -24.21 0.41 16.74
CA VAL A 273 -24.07 0.40 15.29
C VAL A 273 -24.11 1.81 14.70
N LEU A 274 -23.28 2.06 13.69
CA LEU A 274 -23.44 3.18 12.77
C LEU A 274 -24.55 2.84 11.77
N LEU A 275 -25.65 3.58 11.82
CA LEU A 275 -26.80 3.37 10.94
C LEU A 275 -26.43 3.64 9.47
N PRO A 276 -27.11 3.02 8.49
CA PRO A 276 -26.69 3.05 7.09
C PRO A 276 -26.55 4.47 6.53
N LEU A 277 -25.37 4.80 6.00
CA LEU A 277 -25.08 6.10 5.41
C LEU A 277 -25.82 6.27 4.08
N LYS A 278 -26.57 7.36 3.96
CA LYS A 278 -27.49 7.66 2.85
C LYS A 278 -27.13 9.00 2.21
N ASN A 279 -27.76 9.29 1.07
CA ASN A 279 -27.64 10.58 0.38
C ASN A 279 -26.19 11.00 0.12
N LEU A 280 -25.33 10.06 -0.30
CA LEU A 280 -23.87 10.23 -0.49
C LEU A 280 -23.48 11.32 -1.53
N GLU A 281 -24.47 11.85 -2.25
CA GLU A 281 -24.30 12.96 -3.19
C GLU A 281 -24.49 14.34 -2.54
N ALA A 282 -25.09 14.42 -1.34
CA ALA A 282 -25.35 15.66 -0.61
C ALA A 282 -24.07 16.36 -0.13
N GLN A 283 -24.19 17.66 0.19
CA GLN A 283 -23.11 18.47 0.77
C GLN A 283 -22.78 18.04 2.21
N THR A 284 -23.80 17.76 3.02
CA THR A 284 -23.67 17.21 4.36
C THR A 284 -24.31 15.83 4.38
N ILE A 285 -23.53 14.79 4.68
CA ILE A 285 -24.01 13.42 4.84
C ILE A 285 -24.30 13.22 6.33
N GLN A 286 -25.54 12.86 6.67
CA GLN A 286 -25.91 12.58 8.06
C GLN A 286 -25.34 11.23 8.48
N ALA A 287 -24.70 11.20 9.65
CA ALA A 287 -24.34 9.96 10.34
C ALA A 287 -25.10 9.87 11.67
N GLU A 288 -25.66 8.69 11.93
CA GLU A 288 -26.43 8.40 13.14
C GLU A 288 -25.93 7.11 13.78
N ILE A 289 -25.84 7.09 15.10
CA ILE A 289 -25.43 5.90 15.87
C ILE A 289 -26.59 5.49 16.78
N LEU A 290 -26.83 4.18 16.84
CA LEU A 290 -27.75 3.52 17.74
C LEU A 290 -26.95 2.70 18.76
N VAL A 291 -27.21 2.87 20.05
CA VAL A 291 -26.63 2.10 21.16
C VAL A 291 -27.76 1.48 21.96
N CYS A 292 -27.78 0.15 22.12
CA CYS A 292 -28.89 -0.59 22.71
C CYS A 292 -28.44 -1.56 23.81
N GLY A 293 -29.32 -1.78 24.78
CA GLY A 293 -29.18 -2.85 25.76
C GLY A 293 -28.05 -2.61 26.77
N GLY A 294 -27.48 -3.70 27.29
CA GLY A 294 -26.52 -3.70 28.39
C GLY A 294 -27.18 -4.00 29.74
N ALA A 295 -26.52 -3.64 30.83
CA ALA A 295 -26.99 -3.82 32.20
C ALA A 295 -26.81 -2.54 33.03
N PRO A 296 -27.68 -2.27 34.03
CA PRO A 296 -27.54 -1.11 34.90
C PRO A 296 -26.21 -1.05 35.65
N ARG A 297 -25.78 0.16 36.01
CA ARG A 297 -24.55 0.44 36.78
C ARG A 297 -24.52 -0.37 38.09
N GLY A 298 -23.39 -1.02 38.40
CA GLY A 298 -23.27 -1.91 39.56
C GLY A 298 -23.73 -3.36 39.35
N SER A 299 -24.31 -3.70 38.19
CA SER A 299 -24.84 -5.06 37.95
C SER A 299 -23.75 -6.13 37.97
N TYR A 300 -22.50 -5.82 37.58
CA TYR A 300 -21.40 -6.79 37.61
C TYR A 300 -21.06 -7.21 39.05
N LEU A 301 -20.93 -6.24 39.96
CA LEU A 301 -20.69 -6.49 41.39
C LEU A 301 -21.89 -7.13 42.11
N LYS A 302 -23.08 -7.11 41.51
CA LYS A 302 -24.27 -7.81 42.00
C LYS A 302 -24.32 -9.25 41.48
N ALA A 303 -24.11 -9.45 40.19
CA ALA A 303 -24.18 -10.74 39.54
C ALA A 303 -23.08 -11.71 40.01
N THR A 304 -21.87 -11.21 40.33
CA THR A 304 -20.80 -11.96 41.00
C THR A 304 -21.13 -12.41 42.44
N ARG A 305 -22.18 -11.84 43.05
CA ARG A 305 -22.78 -12.29 44.33
C ARG A 305 -24.10 -13.05 44.15
N GLY A 306 -24.48 -13.38 42.91
CA GLY A 306 -25.71 -14.11 42.60
C GLY A 306 -26.97 -13.24 42.44
N GLU A 307 -26.86 -11.91 42.50
CA GLU A 307 -27.98 -10.98 42.30
C GLU A 307 -28.02 -10.53 40.82
N PHE A 308 -28.92 -11.13 40.02
CA PHE A 308 -29.03 -10.86 38.59
C PHE A 308 -30.01 -9.72 38.31
N VAL A 309 -29.49 -8.50 38.19
CA VAL A 309 -30.26 -7.30 37.81
C VAL A 309 -30.80 -7.45 36.38
N GLY A 310 -32.04 -7.01 36.14
CA GLY A 310 -32.62 -6.97 34.79
C GLY A 310 -31.77 -6.15 33.82
N ALA A 311 -31.55 -6.68 32.62
CA ALA A 311 -30.84 -6.00 31.55
C ALA A 311 -31.63 -4.78 31.04
N LEU A 312 -30.93 -3.85 30.41
CA LEU A 312 -31.54 -2.66 29.82
C LEU A 312 -32.36 -3.05 28.59
N ASN A 313 -33.52 -2.43 28.46
CA ASN A 313 -34.33 -2.39 27.23
C ASN A 313 -34.29 -1.01 26.56
N THR A 314 -33.43 -0.09 27.04
CA THR A 314 -33.28 1.25 26.48
C THR A 314 -32.27 1.28 25.34
N CYS A 315 -32.64 2.00 24.27
CA CYS A 315 -31.83 2.25 23.08
C CYS A 315 -31.68 3.77 22.87
N GLY A 316 -30.45 4.28 22.79
CA GLY A 316 -30.18 5.67 22.42
C GLY A 316 -29.80 5.80 20.95
N ARG A 317 -30.50 6.65 20.21
CA ARG A 317 -30.14 7.08 18.84
C ARG A 317 -29.65 8.53 18.86
N ILE A 318 -28.51 8.81 18.22
CA ILE A 318 -27.93 10.16 18.15
C ILE A 318 -27.39 10.47 16.74
N ALA A 319 -27.74 11.63 16.20
CA ALA A 319 -27.19 12.15 14.95
C ALA A 319 -25.84 12.83 15.22
N ILE A 320 -24.73 12.11 15.02
CA ILE A 320 -23.40 12.56 15.47
C ILE A 320 -22.85 13.74 14.66
N THR A 321 -23.36 13.93 13.44
CA THR A 321 -23.08 15.05 12.53
C THR A 321 -23.96 16.29 12.78
N ASP A 322 -24.93 16.21 13.70
CA ASP A 322 -25.75 17.37 14.04
C ASP A 322 -24.89 18.43 14.78
N PRO A 323 -25.04 19.73 14.47
CA PRO A 323 -24.42 20.81 15.24
C PRO A 323 -24.71 20.72 16.75
N ASN A 324 -25.95 20.43 17.14
CA ASN A 324 -26.42 20.23 18.52
C ASN A 324 -26.98 18.80 18.71
N PRO A 325 -26.10 17.78 18.82
CA PRO A 325 -26.50 16.39 18.77
C PRO A 325 -27.15 15.94 20.08
N GLN A 326 -28.36 15.40 20.00
CA GLN A 326 -29.16 14.95 21.15
C GLN A 326 -29.50 13.46 21.05
N TRP A 327 -29.61 12.80 22.21
CA TRP A 327 -30.06 11.42 22.30
C TRP A 327 -31.59 11.33 22.23
N THR A 328 -32.09 10.63 21.21
CA THR A 328 -33.48 10.14 21.18
C THR A 328 -33.48 8.75 21.82
N MET A 329 -34.21 8.59 22.93
CA MET A 329 -34.34 7.29 23.60
C MET A 329 -35.56 6.53 23.07
N GLU A 330 -35.36 5.25 22.79
CA GLU A 330 -36.36 4.27 22.35
C GLU A 330 -36.34 3.05 23.30
N THR A 331 -37.43 2.30 23.35
CA THR A 331 -37.53 1.07 24.16
C THR A 331 -37.60 -0.15 23.24
N MET A 332 -36.61 -1.04 23.28
CA MET A 332 -36.67 -2.31 22.55
C MET A 332 -37.57 -3.33 23.28
N PRO A 333 -38.31 -4.21 22.58
CA PRO A 333 -39.30 -5.11 23.19
C PRO A 333 -38.75 -6.13 24.19
N LEU A 334 -37.44 -6.44 24.13
CA LEU A 334 -36.80 -7.47 24.94
C LEU A 334 -35.52 -6.89 25.59
N PRO A 335 -35.39 -6.83 26.93
CA PRO A 335 -34.16 -6.40 27.60
C PRO A 335 -33.01 -7.36 27.27
N ARG A 336 -31.80 -6.83 27.02
CA ARG A 336 -30.69 -7.62 26.48
C ARG A 336 -29.31 -7.07 26.85
N THR A 337 -28.55 -7.82 27.65
CA THR A 337 -27.07 -7.73 27.73
C THR A 337 -26.47 -8.84 26.84
N MET A 338 -25.25 -8.63 26.33
CA MET A 338 -24.54 -9.54 25.41
C MET A 338 -25.29 -9.81 24.09
N GLY A 339 -26.02 -8.82 23.59
CA GLY A 339 -26.70 -8.90 22.29
C GLY A 339 -25.83 -8.37 21.16
N ASP A 340 -25.64 -9.13 20.09
CA ASP A 340 -24.99 -8.67 18.85
C ASP A 340 -25.94 -7.78 18.02
N MET A 341 -25.40 -6.75 17.38
CA MET A 341 -26.13 -5.91 16.42
C MET A 341 -25.49 -6.02 15.03
N VAL A 342 -26.17 -6.69 14.09
CA VAL A 342 -25.65 -6.94 12.72
C VAL A 342 -26.47 -6.17 11.70
N ILE A 343 -25.80 -5.36 10.87
CA ILE A 343 -26.47 -4.68 9.74
C ILE A 343 -26.88 -5.72 8.67
N LEU A 344 -28.15 -5.70 8.25
CA LEU A 344 -28.68 -6.53 7.17
C LEU A 344 -28.56 -5.84 5.80
N PRO A 345 -28.53 -6.58 4.67
CA PRO A 345 -28.34 -6.03 3.33
C PRO A 345 -29.37 -4.97 2.88
N ASN A 346 -30.56 -4.95 3.50
CA ASN A 346 -31.61 -3.97 3.22
C ASN A 346 -31.55 -2.70 4.09
N GLY A 347 -30.68 -2.66 5.11
CA GLY A 347 -30.49 -1.50 5.99
C GLY A 347 -31.19 -1.58 7.34
N ASN A 348 -31.93 -2.68 7.59
CA ASN A 348 -32.40 -3.00 8.93
C ASN A 348 -31.25 -3.57 9.78
N ILE A 349 -31.35 -3.48 11.10
CA ILE A 349 -30.37 -4.04 12.04
C ILE A 349 -30.98 -5.26 12.73
N LEU A 350 -30.29 -6.39 12.73
CA LEU A 350 -30.67 -7.55 13.54
C LEU A 350 -30.02 -7.44 14.92
N ILE A 351 -30.83 -7.46 15.98
CA ILE A 351 -30.38 -7.58 17.36
C ILE A 351 -30.61 -9.04 17.80
N VAL A 352 -29.54 -9.79 18.11
CA VAL A 352 -29.58 -11.23 18.37
C VAL A 352 -28.68 -11.60 19.56
N ASN A 353 -28.75 -12.85 20.05
CA ASN A 353 -27.95 -13.37 21.18
C ASN A 353 -28.20 -12.66 22.54
N GLY A 354 -27.61 -13.17 23.61
CA GLY A 354 -27.59 -12.50 24.92
C GLY A 354 -28.69 -12.89 25.91
N ALA A 355 -28.74 -12.14 27.02
CA ALA A 355 -29.48 -12.48 28.24
C ALA A 355 -30.32 -11.32 28.78
N ALA A 356 -31.43 -11.65 29.45
CA ALA A 356 -32.40 -10.69 29.99
C ALA A 356 -32.01 -10.13 31.37
N MET A 357 -31.01 -10.71 32.06
CA MET A 357 -30.51 -10.23 33.35
C MET A 357 -29.08 -10.70 33.65
N GLY A 358 -28.38 -9.95 34.50
CA GLY A 358 -26.96 -10.12 34.80
C GLY A 358 -26.04 -9.30 33.90
N THR A 359 -24.82 -9.78 33.68
CA THR A 359 -23.76 -9.11 32.89
C THR A 359 -22.98 -10.10 32.05
N ALA A 360 -22.08 -9.61 31.19
CA ALA A 360 -21.02 -10.44 30.63
C ALA A 360 -20.09 -10.99 31.74
N GLY A 361 -19.49 -12.16 31.47
CA GLY A 361 -18.69 -12.93 32.41
C GLY A 361 -19.20 -14.37 32.59
N TRP A 362 -18.43 -15.21 33.29
CA TRP A 362 -18.77 -16.63 33.47
C TRP A 362 -19.86 -16.83 34.52
N GLY A 363 -20.87 -17.64 34.23
CA GLY A 363 -21.93 -18.01 35.17
C GLY A 363 -22.81 -16.88 35.72
N ILE A 364 -22.64 -15.61 35.29
CA ILE A 364 -23.25 -14.42 35.90
C ILE A 364 -24.37 -13.74 35.08
N ALA A 365 -25.02 -14.48 34.18
CA ALA A 365 -26.22 -14.05 33.45
C ALA A 365 -27.35 -15.09 33.51
N ARG A 366 -28.61 -14.67 33.35
CA ARG A 366 -29.80 -15.57 33.33
C ARG A 366 -30.82 -15.10 32.28
N GLY A 367 -31.73 -16.01 31.90
CA GLY A 367 -32.83 -15.72 30.97
C GLY A 367 -32.33 -15.47 29.53
N PRO A 368 -31.99 -16.51 28.74
CA PRO A 368 -31.53 -16.34 27.36
C PRO A 368 -32.61 -15.69 26.48
N VAL A 369 -32.23 -14.68 25.69
CA VAL A 369 -33.16 -13.91 24.86
C VAL A 369 -33.25 -14.50 23.46
N LEU A 370 -33.92 -15.65 23.38
CA LEU A 370 -33.97 -16.54 22.22
C LEU A 370 -34.52 -15.90 20.93
N SER A 371 -35.46 -14.96 21.03
CA SER A 371 -35.96 -14.20 19.87
C SER A 371 -35.00 -13.07 19.49
N PRO A 372 -34.56 -12.99 18.22
CA PRO A 372 -33.99 -11.77 17.66
C PRO A 372 -35.04 -10.64 17.62
N VAL A 373 -34.57 -9.42 17.43
CA VAL A 373 -35.40 -8.25 17.13
C VAL A 373 -34.81 -7.55 15.92
N ILE A 374 -35.61 -7.30 14.89
CA ILE A 374 -35.21 -6.42 13.77
C ILE A 374 -35.54 -4.98 14.16
N TYR A 375 -34.55 -4.08 14.06
CA TYR A 375 -34.73 -2.64 14.11
C TYR A 375 -34.75 -2.08 12.68
N ARG A 376 -35.78 -1.30 12.35
CA ARG A 376 -36.02 -0.66 11.05
C ARG A 376 -35.76 0.85 11.17
N PRO A 377 -34.58 1.37 10.77
CA PRO A 377 -34.17 2.74 11.09
C PRO A 377 -35.07 3.83 10.49
N ASP A 378 -35.77 3.51 9.40
CA ASP A 378 -36.61 4.43 8.63
C ASP A 378 -38.09 4.44 9.07
N ASN A 379 -38.49 3.51 9.93
CA ASN A 379 -39.85 3.46 10.47
C ASN A 379 -40.09 4.64 11.44
N LEU A 380 -41.37 4.93 11.70
CA LEU A 380 -41.77 5.83 12.79
C LEU A 380 -41.31 5.25 14.14
N HIS A 381 -40.97 6.12 15.09
CA HIS A 381 -40.38 5.82 16.40
C HIS A 381 -40.96 4.57 17.06
N ASP A 382 -42.27 4.55 17.31
CA ASP A 382 -42.97 3.45 18.01
C ASP A 382 -43.17 2.17 17.16
N SER A 383 -42.62 2.13 15.95
CA SER A 383 -42.78 1.03 14.98
C SER A 383 -41.45 0.50 14.43
N ARG A 384 -40.32 0.84 15.06
CA ARG A 384 -38.98 0.43 14.58
C ARG A 384 -38.62 -1.01 14.93
N PHE A 385 -39.12 -1.55 16.03
CA PHE A 385 -38.72 -2.89 16.52
C PHE A 385 -39.74 -3.98 16.16
N GLU A 386 -39.24 -5.11 15.69
CA GLU A 386 -40.03 -6.26 15.24
C GLU A 386 -39.42 -7.57 15.75
N VAL A 387 -40.09 -8.23 16.70
CA VAL A 387 -39.64 -9.49 17.31
C VAL A 387 -39.71 -10.63 16.29
N GLN A 388 -38.65 -11.42 16.18
CA GLN A 388 -38.52 -12.54 15.25
C GLN A 388 -38.71 -13.90 15.94
N ASN A 389 -38.82 -14.97 15.15
CA ASN A 389 -38.97 -16.33 15.68
C ASN A 389 -37.78 -16.71 16.60
N PRO A 390 -38.04 -17.36 17.73
CA PRO A 390 -37.00 -17.74 18.68
C PRO A 390 -36.08 -18.83 18.13
N ASN A 391 -34.82 -18.77 18.55
CA ASN A 391 -33.90 -19.90 18.50
C ASN A 391 -34.28 -20.93 19.59
N ALA A 392 -33.90 -22.20 19.43
CA ALA A 392 -33.93 -23.19 20.51
C ALA A 392 -32.68 -23.12 21.41
N ILE A 393 -31.55 -22.63 20.89
CA ILE A 393 -30.22 -22.68 21.53
C ILE A 393 -29.91 -21.36 22.27
N PRO A 394 -29.59 -21.42 23.58
CA PRO A 394 -29.09 -20.26 24.34
C PRO A 394 -27.71 -19.78 23.86
N ARG A 395 -27.67 -18.65 23.15
CA ARG A 395 -26.43 -17.97 22.73
C ARG A 395 -26.06 -16.89 23.77
N MET A 396 -25.21 -17.24 24.74
CA MET A 396 -24.86 -16.46 25.95
C MET A 396 -23.48 -15.76 25.84
N TYR A 397 -22.76 -15.52 26.94
CA TYR A 397 -21.43 -14.89 26.93
C TYR A 397 -20.43 -15.66 26.05
N HIS A 398 -19.68 -14.94 25.20
CA HIS A 398 -18.87 -15.50 24.10
C HIS A 398 -19.66 -16.15 22.95
N SER A 399 -20.94 -15.81 22.75
CA SER A 399 -21.58 -15.97 21.43
C SER A 399 -21.14 -14.86 20.47
N THR A 400 -21.39 -15.06 19.17
CA THR A 400 -21.10 -14.07 18.12
C THR A 400 -22.01 -14.29 16.90
N ALA A 401 -22.33 -13.22 16.18
CA ALA A 401 -23.07 -13.24 14.92
C ALA A 401 -22.40 -12.38 13.81
N VAL A 402 -22.46 -12.82 12.55
CA VAL A 402 -21.96 -12.07 11.37
C VAL A 402 -22.85 -12.25 10.13
N LEU A 403 -22.95 -11.21 9.28
CA LEU A 403 -23.66 -11.28 8.00
C LEU A 403 -22.89 -12.15 6.98
N LEU A 404 -23.61 -12.96 6.19
CA LEU A 404 -23.10 -13.71 5.05
C LEU A 404 -23.45 -13.06 3.69
N ARG A 405 -22.69 -13.39 2.65
CA ARG A 405 -22.92 -12.92 1.27
C ARG A 405 -24.29 -13.32 0.70
N ASP A 406 -24.86 -14.44 1.15
CA ASP A 406 -26.20 -14.89 0.73
C ASP A 406 -27.36 -14.16 1.45
N GLY A 407 -27.07 -13.27 2.40
CA GLY A 407 -28.06 -12.52 3.19
C GLY A 407 -28.48 -13.18 4.50
N ARG A 408 -28.01 -14.39 4.83
CA ARG A 408 -28.20 -14.98 6.15
C ARG A 408 -27.28 -14.33 7.18
N VAL A 409 -27.62 -14.43 8.47
CA VAL A 409 -26.72 -14.10 9.58
C VAL A 409 -26.26 -15.40 10.23
N LEU A 410 -24.97 -15.66 10.20
CA LEU A 410 -24.32 -16.80 10.84
C LEU A 410 -24.20 -16.53 12.34
N VAL A 411 -24.47 -17.53 13.18
CA VAL A 411 -24.51 -17.43 14.65
C VAL A 411 -23.82 -18.63 15.29
N GLY A 412 -22.95 -18.39 16.27
CA GLY A 412 -22.17 -19.42 16.95
C GLY A 412 -21.72 -19.02 18.36
N GLY A 413 -20.99 -19.91 19.02
CA GLY A 413 -20.77 -19.84 20.48
C GLY A 413 -22.06 -20.12 21.26
N SER A 414 -22.14 -20.07 22.57
CA SER A 414 -21.32 -19.40 23.57
C SER A 414 -20.49 -20.33 24.45
N ASN A 415 -19.49 -19.79 25.15
CA ASN A 415 -18.89 -20.44 26.32
C ASN A 415 -18.96 -19.54 27.57
N PRO A 416 -20.06 -19.58 28.34
CA PRO A 416 -20.24 -18.78 29.56
C PRO A 416 -19.57 -19.42 30.81
N ASN A 417 -18.52 -20.24 30.63
CA ASN A 417 -17.85 -21.01 31.67
C ASN A 417 -16.32 -20.74 31.67
N GLU A 418 -15.65 -21.03 32.79
CA GLU A 418 -14.19 -20.85 32.98
C GLU A 418 -13.32 -21.90 32.27
N LEU A 419 -13.91 -22.98 31.76
CA LEU A 419 -13.27 -23.99 30.91
C LEU A 419 -14.32 -24.50 29.91
N TYR A 420 -13.97 -25.42 29.02
CA TYR A 420 -14.98 -26.19 28.29
C TYR A 420 -15.76 -27.10 29.24
N ASN A 421 -17.07 -26.89 29.34
CA ASN A 421 -17.97 -27.66 30.18
C ASN A 421 -19.32 -27.89 29.47
N PHE A 422 -19.59 -29.13 29.11
CA PHE A 422 -20.75 -29.54 28.32
C PHE A 422 -21.94 -30.05 29.15
N THR A 423 -21.76 -30.27 30.47
CA THR A 423 -22.75 -30.99 31.30
C THR A 423 -22.71 -30.56 32.76
N GLY A 424 -23.86 -30.38 33.41
CA GLY A 424 -23.95 -30.04 34.83
C GLY A 424 -23.76 -28.55 35.16
N VAL A 425 -23.66 -27.70 34.14
CA VAL A 425 -23.73 -26.24 34.23
C VAL A 425 -25.03 -25.71 33.65
N LEU A 426 -25.48 -24.54 34.11
CA LEU A 426 -26.75 -23.94 33.69
C LEU A 426 -26.80 -23.61 32.18
N PHE A 427 -25.66 -23.23 31.62
CA PHE A 427 -25.49 -22.98 30.19
C PHE A 427 -24.19 -23.68 29.74
N PRO A 428 -24.29 -24.83 29.07
CA PRO A 428 -23.12 -25.53 28.52
C PRO A 428 -22.29 -24.68 27.55
N THR A 429 -21.04 -25.08 27.36
CA THR A 429 -20.24 -24.68 26.19
C THR A 429 -20.95 -25.16 24.92
N GLU A 430 -21.27 -24.23 24.03
CA GLU A 430 -22.00 -24.47 22.80
C GLU A 430 -21.06 -24.36 21.59
N LEU A 431 -21.05 -25.42 20.78
CA LEU A 431 -20.14 -25.67 19.65
C LEU A 431 -20.87 -25.72 18.30
N SER A 432 -22.20 -25.64 18.29
CA SER A 432 -23.01 -25.62 17.07
C SER A 432 -22.95 -24.28 16.35
N LEU A 433 -23.23 -24.34 15.05
CA LEU A 433 -23.26 -23.22 14.13
C LEU A 433 -24.61 -23.20 13.41
N GLU A 434 -25.32 -22.07 13.51
CA GLU A 434 -26.63 -21.86 12.92
C GLU A 434 -26.61 -20.66 11.96
N ALA A 435 -27.57 -20.62 11.04
CA ALA A 435 -27.94 -19.42 10.32
C ALA A 435 -29.34 -18.95 10.73
N PHE A 436 -29.47 -17.65 11.00
CA PHE A 436 -30.75 -16.97 10.92
C PHE A 436 -30.96 -16.47 9.48
N SER A 437 -32.09 -16.84 8.91
CA SER A 437 -32.55 -16.49 7.56
C SER A 437 -33.72 -15.51 7.69
N PRO A 438 -33.52 -14.18 7.57
CA PRO A 438 -34.62 -13.21 7.67
C PRO A 438 -35.65 -13.42 6.56
N SER A 439 -36.89 -12.99 6.77
CA SER A 439 -38.04 -13.28 5.89
C SER A 439 -37.92 -12.80 4.44
N TYR A 440 -36.95 -11.93 4.14
CA TYR A 440 -36.57 -11.63 2.75
C TYR A 440 -35.91 -12.80 2.00
N LEU A 441 -35.60 -13.92 2.67
CA LEU A 441 -35.10 -15.16 2.07
C LEU A 441 -36.20 -16.22 1.89
N ASP A 442 -37.44 -15.95 2.32
CA ASP A 442 -38.54 -16.91 2.23
C ASP A 442 -38.88 -17.24 0.77
N SER A 443 -39.38 -18.46 0.52
CA SER A 443 -39.66 -18.96 -0.84
C SER A 443 -40.70 -18.13 -1.60
N GLU A 444 -41.59 -17.43 -0.89
CA GLU A 444 -42.56 -16.50 -1.49
C GLU A 444 -41.90 -15.22 -2.03
N SER A 445 -40.78 -14.80 -1.43
CA SER A 445 -39.96 -13.65 -1.88
C SER A 445 -39.04 -14.00 -3.06
N ALA A 446 -38.89 -15.28 -3.40
CA ALA A 446 -37.86 -15.75 -4.35
C ALA A 446 -38.00 -15.16 -5.76
N ASN A 447 -39.22 -14.87 -6.23
CA ASN A 447 -39.43 -14.25 -7.55
C ASN A 447 -39.21 -12.72 -7.55
N LEU A 448 -39.28 -12.07 -6.39
CA LEU A 448 -39.00 -10.65 -6.16
C LEU A 448 -37.53 -10.39 -5.82
N ARG A 449 -36.73 -11.44 -5.63
CA ARG A 449 -35.30 -11.36 -5.32
C ARG A 449 -34.48 -10.98 -6.56
N PRO A 450 -33.72 -9.86 -6.55
CA PRO A 450 -32.86 -9.51 -7.68
C PRO A 450 -31.65 -10.45 -7.81
N GLN A 451 -31.15 -10.63 -9.03
CA GLN A 451 -29.89 -11.32 -9.31
C GLN A 451 -28.93 -10.36 -10.02
N ILE A 452 -27.74 -10.11 -9.47
CA ILE A 452 -26.76 -9.21 -10.10
C ILE A 452 -26.11 -9.91 -11.29
N ILE A 453 -26.16 -9.27 -12.46
CA ILE A 453 -25.57 -9.74 -13.73
C ILE A 453 -24.19 -9.11 -13.94
N SER A 454 -24.08 -7.82 -13.67
CA SER A 454 -22.86 -7.03 -13.82
C SER A 454 -22.87 -5.88 -12.81
N PRO A 455 -21.76 -5.52 -12.14
CA PRO A 455 -20.42 -6.09 -12.28
C PRO A 455 -20.33 -7.54 -11.76
N VAL A 456 -19.28 -8.25 -12.18
CA VAL A 456 -18.94 -9.57 -11.62
C VAL A 456 -18.34 -9.44 -10.21
N SER A 457 -18.34 -10.51 -9.43
CA SER A 457 -17.75 -10.50 -8.10
C SER A 457 -16.23 -10.28 -8.12
N ARG A 458 -15.71 -9.67 -7.05
CA ARG A 458 -14.34 -9.19 -6.85
C ARG A 458 -13.86 -8.11 -7.83
N HIS A 459 -14.79 -7.42 -8.50
CA HIS A 459 -14.45 -6.25 -9.32
C HIS A 459 -13.82 -5.13 -8.46
N LYS A 460 -12.77 -4.49 -8.99
CA LYS A 460 -12.04 -3.39 -8.33
C LYS A 460 -12.70 -2.05 -8.69
N PHE A 461 -13.11 -1.25 -7.70
CA PHE A 461 -13.71 0.07 -7.91
C PHE A 461 -12.86 1.21 -7.36
N LYS A 462 -13.05 2.39 -7.96
CA LYS A 462 -12.48 3.65 -7.51
C LYS A 462 -13.50 4.45 -6.67
N TYR A 463 -12.99 5.24 -5.73
CA TYR A 463 -13.78 6.30 -5.08
C TYR A 463 -14.37 7.26 -6.12
N GLY A 464 -15.59 7.74 -5.89
CA GLY A 464 -16.31 8.67 -6.77
C GLY A 464 -16.76 8.09 -8.12
N GLN A 465 -16.49 6.81 -8.41
CA GLN A 465 -16.87 6.18 -9.66
C GLN A 465 -18.40 6.00 -9.76
N ARG A 466 -19.01 6.43 -10.87
CA ARG A 466 -20.36 5.94 -11.25
C ARG A 466 -20.25 4.59 -11.94
N VAL A 467 -21.01 3.63 -11.46
CA VAL A 467 -21.04 2.24 -11.96
C VAL A 467 -22.47 1.90 -12.37
N ASN A 468 -22.62 1.22 -13.50
CA ASN A 468 -23.90 0.67 -13.93
C ASN A 468 -24.07 -0.75 -13.37
N ILE A 469 -24.93 -0.89 -12.36
CA ILE A 469 -25.31 -2.20 -11.82
C ILE A 469 -26.46 -2.74 -12.67
N GLN A 470 -26.23 -3.86 -13.34
CA GLN A 470 -27.25 -4.60 -14.09
C GLN A 470 -27.71 -5.81 -13.29
N PHE A 471 -29.02 -6.04 -13.27
CA PHE A 471 -29.64 -7.14 -12.53
C PHE A 471 -30.85 -7.71 -13.27
N SER A 472 -31.11 -9.00 -13.08
CA SER A 472 -32.33 -9.70 -13.50
C SER A 472 -33.31 -9.85 -12.34
N MET A 473 -34.59 -9.98 -12.67
CA MET A 473 -35.64 -10.38 -11.72
C MET A 473 -36.78 -11.07 -12.47
N SER A 474 -37.38 -12.11 -11.89
CA SER A 474 -38.45 -12.89 -12.52
C SER A 474 -39.86 -12.34 -12.29
N GLY A 475 -40.09 -11.68 -11.15
CA GLY A 475 -41.37 -11.06 -10.79
C GLY A 475 -41.55 -9.64 -11.33
N LEU A 476 -42.61 -8.97 -10.88
CA LEU A 476 -42.93 -7.59 -11.28
C LEU A 476 -42.04 -6.57 -10.52
N LEU A 477 -41.33 -5.72 -11.26
CA LEU A 477 -40.41 -4.74 -10.69
C LEU A 477 -41.11 -3.44 -10.24
N ASN A 478 -41.15 -3.20 -8.93
CA ASN A 478 -41.38 -1.88 -8.35
C ASN A 478 -40.09 -1.03 -8.38
N LYS A 479 -39.89 -0.31 -9.49
CA LYS A 479 -38.72 0.55 -9.74
C LYS A 479 -38.41 1.55 -8.62
N ASN A 480 -39.44 2.05 -7.92
CA ASN A 480 -39.29 3.06 -6.88
C ASN A 480 -38.77 2.49 -5.55
N SER A 481 -38.78 1.15 -5.40
CA SER A 481 -38.29 0.45 -4.21
C SER A 481 -36.85 -0.05 -4.32
N ILE A 482 -36.20 0.15 -5.48
CA ILE A 482 -34.85 -0.36 -5.73
C ILE A 482 -33.82 0.53 -5.03
N LYS A 483 -33.09 -0.08 -4.10
CA LYS A 483 -31.88 0.48 -3.49
C LYS A 483 -30.68 -0.44 -3.74
N VAL A 484 -29.50 0.15 -3.90
CA VAL A 484 -28.23 -0.58 -4.05
C VAL A 484 -27.40 -0.27 -2.82
N THR A 485 -26.96 -1.32 -2.15
CA THR A 485 -26.36 -1.23 -0.82
C THR A 485 -24.99 -1.88 -0.82
N MET A 486 -24.10 -1.33 0.00
CA MET A 486 -22.71 -1.77 0.10
C MET A 486 -22.33 -1.91 1.57
N VAL A 487 -21.94 -3.13 1.98
CA VAL A 487 -21.73 -3.50 3.39
C VAL A 487 -20.29 -3.98 3.62
N ALA A 488 -19.59 -3.39 4.59
CA ALA A 488 -18.36 -3.94 5.14
C ALA A 488 -18.72 -5.02 6.17
N PRO A 489 -18.23 -6.27 6.04
CA PRO A 489 -18.42 -7.29 7.07
C PRO A 489 -17.59 -6.95 8.31
N GLY A 490 -18.26 -6.81 9.46
CA GLY A 490 -17.59 -6.50 10.72
C GLY A 490 -16.80 -7.69 11.28
N PHE A 491 -15.77 -7.35 12.06
CA PHE A 491 -15.15 -8.28 13.01
C PHE A 491 -16.02 -8.27 14.27
N ASN A 492 -16.56 -9.41 14.69
CA ASN A 492 -17.43 -9.45 15.86
C ASN A 492 -16.88 -10.37 16.95
N THR A 493 -17.01 -9.91 18.20
CA THR A 493 -16.78 -10.63 19.44
C THR A 493 -17.39 -9.83 20.60
N HIS A 494 -17.82 -10.49 21.68
CA HIS A 494 -18.25 -9.81 22.92
C HIS A 494 -19.32 -8.71 22.71
N SER A 495 -20.21 -8.87 21.72
CA SER A 495 -21.21 -7.86 21.32
C SER A 495 -20.65 -6.53 20.81
N ASN A 496 -19.38 -6.51 20.41
CA ASN A 496 -18.73 -5.37 19.75
C ASN A 496 -18.39 -5.75 18.30
N THR A 497 -19.34 -5.49 17.39
CA THR A 497 -19.16 -5.69 15.95
C THR A 497 -18.36 -4.53 15.35
N MET A 498 -17.03 -4.61 15.47
CA MET A 498 -16.08 -3.63 14.98
C MET A 498 -16.11 -3.55 13.45
N ASN A 499 -15.90 -2.36 12.88
CA ASN A 499 -15.72 -2.13 11.44
C ASN A 499 -16.93 -2.37 10.53
N GLN A 500 -18.07 -2.89 11.03
CA GLN A 500 -19.26 -2.98 10.20
C GLN A 500 -19.70 -1.58 9.75
N ARG A 501 -20.06 -1.47 8.47
CA ARG A 501 -20.43 -0.19 7.85
C ARG A 501 -21.33 -0.45 6.67
N MET A 502 -22.36 0.38 6.50
CA MET A 502 -23.25 0.28 5.35
C MET A 502 -23.42 1.61 4.65
N LEU A 503 -23.43 1.56 3.32
CA LEU A 503 -23.66 2.69 2.44
C LEU A 503 -24.80 2.37 1.47
N VAL A 504 -25.68 3.35 1.22
CA VAL A 504 -26.74 3.27 0.21
C VAL A 504 -26.29 4.10 -1.01
N LEU A 505 -25.95 3.42 -2.11
CA LEU A 505 -25.31 4.00 -3.31
C LEU A 505 -26.33 4.54 -4.35
N SER A 506 -27.62 4.43 -4.05
CA SER A 506 -28.71 4.52 -5.02
C SER A 506 -29.50 5.83 -4.96
N ASN A 507 -29.28 6.70 -5.95
CA ASN A 507 -30.15 7.83 -6.31
C ASN A 507 -30.53 7.83 -7.81
N GLY A 508 -30.19 6.77 -8.55
CA GLY A 508 -30.40 6.68 -10.00
C GLY A 508 -31.79 6.17 -10.42
N VAL A 509 -32.22 6.52 -11.64
CA VAL A 509 -33.45 5.96 -12.24
C VAL A 509 -33.19 4.55 -12.78
N VAL A 510 -34.02 3.57 -12.38
CA VAL A 510 -33.93 2.19 -12.88
C VAL A 510 -34.45 2.09 -14.31
N LYS A 511 -33.55 1.78 -15.25
CA LYS A 511 -33.86 1.57 -16.67
C LYS A 511 -34.06 0.09 -16.94
N GLN A 512 -34.98 -0.25 -17.84
CA GLN A 512 -35.11 -1.60 -18.36
C GLN A 512 -34.20 -1.73 -19.59
N VAL A 513 -33.40 -2.80 -19.64
CA VAL A 513 -32.40 -3.05 -20.68
C VAL A 513 -32.58 -4.40 -21.38
N GLY A 514 -33.49 -5.24 -20.88
CA GLY A 514 -33.91 -6.50 -21.50
C GLY A 514 -35.30 -6.93 -21.02
N LYS A 515 -35.78 -8.10 -21.46
CA LYS A 515 -37.12 -8.61 -21.14
C LYS A 515 -37.39 -8.67 -19.62
N SER A 516 -36.40 -9.14 -18.86
CA SER A 516 -36.43 -9.29 -17.40
C SER A 516 -35.13 -8.75 -16.76
N SER A 517 -34.52 -7.76 -17.41
CA SER A 517 -33.19 -7.24 -17.07
C SER A 517 -33.21 -5.72 -16.97
N TYR A 518 -32.61 -5.21 -15.90
CA TYR A 518 -32.68 -3.82 -15.48
C TYR A 518 -31.27 -3.28 -15.17
N GLN A 519 -31.13 -1.95 -15.19
CA GLN A 519 -29.88 -1.26 -14.93
C GLN A 519 -30.12 -0.03 -14.06
N MET A 520 -29.28 0.16 -13.05
CA MET A 520 -29.21 1.35 -12.22
C MET A 520 -27.80 1.94 -12.29
N SER A 521 -27.70 3.27 -12.35
CA SER A 521 -26.41 3.96 -12.18
C SER A 521 -26.27 4.36 -10.70
N CYS A 522 -25.19 3.91 -10.07
CA CYS A 522 -24.89 4.12 -8.65
C CYS A 522 -23.58 4.88 -8.51
N LEU A 523 -23.50 5.81 -7.55
CA LEU A 523 -22.25 6.50 -7.22
C LEU A 523 -21.57 5.77 -6.06
N PHE A 524 -20.35 5.29 -6.27
CA PHE A 524 -19.51 4.75 -5.21
C PHE A 524 -18.97 5.90 -4.32
N PRO A 525 -18.72 5.67 -3.01
CA PRO A 525 -18.34 6.71 -2.07
C PRO A 525 -17.16 7.55 -2.54
N LYS A 526 -17.13 8.82 -2.15
CA LYS A 526 -16.15 9.81 -2.64
C LYS A 526 -14.80 9.78 -1.92
N SER A 527 -14.69 9.14 -0.75
CA SER A 527 -13.49 9.15 0.10
C SER A 527 -13.40 7.95 1.04
N GLY A 528 -12.18 7.67 1.56
CA GLY A 528 -11.94 6.67 2.60
C GLY A 528 -12.69 6.96 3.91
N SER A 529 -12.97 8.22 4.23
CA SER A 529 -13.83 8.60 5.37
C SER A 529 -15.27 8.10 5.20
N LEU A 530 -15.78 8.01 3.97
CA LEU A 530 -17.10 7.45 3.70
C LEU A 530 -17.08 5.92 3.64
N ALA A 531 -16.00 5.30 3.17
CA ALA A 531 -15.80 3.85 3.17
C ALA A 531 -14.30 3.53 3.12
N PRO A 532 -13.66 3.03 4.20
CA PRO A 532 -12.26 2.64 4.19
C PRO A 532 -11.89 1.64 3.08
N PRO A 533 -10.63 1.59 2.62
CA PRO A 533 -10.23 0.71 1.53
C PRO A 533 -10.30 -0.77 1.92
N GLY A 534 -10.85 -1.60 1.02
CA GLY A 534 -10.96 -3.05 1.24
C GLY A 534 -12.17 -3.68 0.58
N TYR A 535 -12.62 -4.81 1.13
CA TYR A 535 -13.66 -5.64 0.52
C TYR A 535 -15.04 -5.37 1.12
N TYR A 536 -16.02 -5.18 0.23
CA TYR A 536 -17.42 -4.94 0.57
C TYR A 536 -18.33 -5.93 -0.17
N LEU A 537 -19.49 -6.19 0.42
CA LEU A 537 -20.61 -6.88 -0.21
C LEU A 537 -21.55 -5.86 -0.87
N LEU A 538 -21.73 -5.95 -2.19
CA LEU A 538 -22.77 -5.21 -2.92
C LEU A 538 -24.05 -6.04 -3.00
N PHE A 539 -25.20 -5.43 -2.72
CA PHE A 539 -26.51 -6.02 -2.96
C PHE A 539 -27.40 -5.08 -3.78
N VAL A 540 -28.28 -5.66 -4.60
CA VAL A 540 -29.45 -4.96 -5.16
C VAL A 540 -30.66 -5.37 -4.33
N VAL A 541 -31.42 -4.42 -3.81
CA VAL A 541 -32.54 -4.65 -2.90
C VAL A 541 -33.81 -4.11 -3.52
N HIS A 542 -34.85 -4.95 -3.57
CA HIS A 542 -36.16 -4.65 -4.15
C HIS A 542 -37.23 -4.89 -3.08
N GLN A 543 -38.03 -3.88 -2.71
CA GLN A 543 -39.04 -4.01 -1.64
C GLN A 543 -38.50 -4.66 -0.35
N ASP A 544 -37.33 -4.20 0.11
CA ASP A 544 -36.53 -4.77 1.21
C ASP A 544 -35.99 -6.20 1.03
N ILE A 545 -36.20 -6.82 -0.13
CA ILE A 545 -35.66 -8.15 -0.51
C ILE A 545 -34.31 -7.99 -1.21
N PRO A 546 -33.18 -8.42 -0.62
CA PRO A 546 -31.85 -8.27 -1.20
C PRO A 546 -31.49 -9.43 -2.13
N SER A 547 -30.66 -9.16 -3.13
CA SER A 547 -30.03 -10.15 -3.98
C SER A 547 -29.16 -11.15 -3.18
N GLU A 548 -28.61 -12.16 -3.84
CA GLU A 548 -27.32 -12.67 -3.38
C GLU A 548 -26.28 -11.54 -3.55
N GLY A 549 -25.42 -11.34 -2.57
CA GLY A 549 -24.40 -10.28 -2.62
C GLY A 549 -23.26 -10.64 -3.56
N ILE A 550 -22.52 -9.65 -4.02
CA ILE A 550 -21.23 -9.86 -4.69
C ILE A 550 -20.12 -9.13 -3.94
N TRP A 551 -18.95 -9.76 -3.79
CA TRP A 551 -17.75 -9.04 -3.36
C TRP A 551 -17.37 -7.95 -4.36
N LEU A 552 -16.81 -6.87 -3.83
CA LEU A 552 -16.10 -5.83 -4.57
C LEU A 552 -14.86 -5.40 -3.77
N HIS A 553 -13.85 -4.88 -4.44
CA HIS A 553 -12.66 -4.30 -3.80
C HIS A 553 -12.66 -2.79 -4.04
N LEU A 554 -12.89 -2.01 -2.98
CA LEU A 554 -12.74 -0.55 -2.99
C LEU A 554 -11.25 -0.23 -2.75
N LEU A 555 -10.56 0.12 -3.84
CA LEU A 555 -9.10 0.29 -3.80
C LEU A 555 -8.70 1.47 -2.91
N LEU A 556 -7.61 1.32 -2.14
CA LEU A 556 -6.88 2.48 -1.61
C LEU A 556 -6.34 3.27 -2.81
N LEU A 557 -6.93 4.43 -3.05
CA LEU A 557 -6.43 5.44 -3.97
C LEU A 557 -6.06 6.66 -3.12
N PRO A 558 -4.91 7.31 -3.35
CA PRO A 558 -4.71 8.68 -2.88
C PRO A 558 -5.82 9.56 -3.47
N SER A 559 -6.36 10.46 -2.65
CA SER A 559 -7.61 11.15 -2.94
C SER A 559 -7.43 12.38 -3.84
N CYS A 560 -7.10 12.14 -5.11
CA CYS A 560 -7.22 13.12 -6.18
C CYS A 560 -7.98 12.55 -7.39
N TYR A 561 -8.61 13.45 -8.15
CA TYR A 561 -9.20 13.15 -9.44
C TYR A 561 -8.13 13.02 -10.53
N ASP A 562 -8.58 12.52 -11.69
CA ASP A 562 -7.94 12.51 -13.00
C ASP A 562 -6.86 11.44 -13.31
N HIS A 563 -6.99 10.95 -14.55
CA HIS A 563 -6.16 10.05 -15.36
C HIS A 563 -5.55 8.76 -14.76
N LEU A 564 -6.00 7.63 -15.30
CA LEU A 564 -5.50 6.27 -15.06
C LEU A 564 -4.18 5.99 -15.78
N ASN A 565 -3.13 5.68 -15.01
CA ASN A 565 -2.09 4.73 -15.41
C ASN A 565 -2.35 3.39 -14.70
N LEU A 566 -2.10 2.26 -15.38
CA LEU A 566 -2.47 0.91 -14.93
C LEU A 566 -1.23 0.07 -14.60
N ALA A 567 -0.41 0.55 -13.66
CA ALA A 567 0.83 -0.09 -13.23
C ALA A 567 1.01 -0.06 -11.70
N ASN A 568 -0.01 -0.52 -10.97
CA ASN A 568 -0.05 -0.62 -9.50
C ASN A 568 -0.79 -1.90 -9.06
N ALA A 569 -0.06 -3.01 -8.94
CA ALA A 569 -0.60 -4.30 -8.48
C ALA A 569 0.41 -5.20 -7.71
N ALA A 570 1.71 -4.99 -7.89
CA ALA A 570 2.76 -5.49 -7.00
C ALA A 570 3.86 -4.43 -6.80
N GLY A 571 4.68 -4.57 -5.76
CA GLY A 571 5.79 -3.66 -5.44
C GLY A 571 7.09 -3.94 -6.23
N GLY A 572 6.98 -4.53 -7.42
CA GLY A 572 8.12 -5.12 -8.13
C GLY A 572 8.71 -6.33 -7.42
N LYS A 573 9.74 -6.92 -8.04
CA LYS A 573 10.38 -8.19 -7.65
C LYS A 573 11.90 -8.08 -7.75
N TRP A 574 12.60 -8.79 -6.87
CA TRP A 574 14.05 -8.97 -6.92
C TRP A 574 14.42 -10.35 -7.47
N ASP A 575 15.51 -10.41 -8.23
CA ASP A 575 16.10 -11.64 -8.77
C ASP A 575 17.62 -11.60 -8.60
N LEU A 576 18.17 -12.58 -7.86
CA LEU A 576 19.62 -12.79 -7.76
C LEU A 576 20.13 -13.44 -9.05
N LEU A 577 21.01 -12.73 -9.77
CA LEU A 577 21.55 -13.19 -11.05
C LEU A 577 22.85 -13.97 -10.85
N MET A 578 23.77 -13.41 -10.05
CA MET A 578 25.04 -14.04 -9.70
C MET A 578 25.37 -13.76 -8.23
N PRO A 579 25.77 -14.77 -7.42
CA PRO A 579 26.13 -14.56 -6.03
C PRO A 579 27.50 -13.87 -5.86
N ASN A 580 28.33 -13.84 -6.90
CA ASN A 580 29.68 -13.29 -6.88
C ASN A 580 30.13 -12.99 -8.32
N ILE A 581 30.55 -11.75 -8.62
CA ILE A 581 31.13 -11.36 -9.92
C ILE A 581 32.65 -11.11 -9.86
N GLY A 582 33.29 -11.45 -8.73
CA GLY A 582 34.72 -11.24 -8.48
C GLY A 582 35.08 -9.89 -7.86
N ILE A 583 34.32 -8.83 -8.18
CA ILE A 583 34.58 -7.44 -7.75
C ILE A 583 33.33 -6.80 -7.11
N SER A 584 33.49 -5.69 -6.39
CA SER A 584 32.35 -4.87 -6.00
C SER A 584 32.02 -3.89 -7.12
N ALA A 585 30.81 -3.94 -7.68
CA ALA A 585 30.41 -3.10 -8.81
C ALA A 585 30.17 -1.64 -8.41
N MET A 586 31.26 -0.90 -8.15
CA MET A 586 31.29 0.51 -7.76
C MET A 586 30.95 1.46 -8.91
N HIS A 587 31.20 1.04 -10.14
CA HIS A 587 30.89 1.80 -11.36
C HIS A 587 30.17 0.85 -12.34
N MET A 588 29.19 1.37 -13.09
CA MET A 588 28.46 0.60 -14.11
C MET A 588 28.11 1.44 -15.34
N GLN A 589 28.19 0.84 -16.53
CA GLN A 589 27.64 1.36 -17.78
C GLN A 589 27.09 0.21 -18.64
N LEU A 590 25.83 0.32 -19.10
CA LEU A 590 25.29 -0.53 -20.16
C LEU A 590 25.78 -0.03 -21.53
N LEU A 591 26.28 -0.93 -22.38
CA LEU A 591 26.74 -0.65 -23.74
C LEU A 591 25.80 -1.24 -24.80
N ASN A 592 25.93 -0.75 -26.04
CA ASN A 592 24.99 -1.03 -27.13
C ASN A 592 24.97 -2.48 -27.63
N ASN A 593 25.83 -3.35 -27.10
CA ASN A 593 25.86 -4.79 -27.35
C ASN A 593 25.20 -5.61 -26.23
N ASP A 594 24.39 -4.97 -25.38
CA ASP A 594 23.68 -5.56 -24.25
C ASP A 594 24.59 -6.20 -23.18
N ARG A 595 25.82 -5.66 -23.07
CA ARG A 595 26.77 -5.94 -21.99
C ARG A 595 26.87 -4.76 -21.03
N VAL A 596 27.09 -5.04 -19.75
CA VAL A 596 27.37 -4.04 -18.72
C VAL A 596 28.83 -4.12 -18.32
N ILE A 597 29.56 -3.02 -18.47
CA ILE A 597 30.92 -2.90 -17.94
C ILE A 597 30.84 -2.48 -16.48
N MET A 598 31.53 -3.20 -15.62
CA MET A 598 31.64 -2.94 -14.19
C MET A 598 33.10 -2.86 -13.80
N TYR A 599 33.42 -2.02 -12.81
CA TYR A 599 34.77 -1.99 -12.26
C TYR A 599 34.85 -1.42 -10.84
N ASP A 600 35.88 -1.90 -10.16
CA ASP A 600 36.33 -1.55 -8.82
C ASP A 600 37.79 -1.03 -8.93
N ARG A 601 38.40 -0.70 -7.79
CA ARG A 601 39.74 -0.11 -7.67
C ARG A 601 40.88 -1.12 -7.63
N THR A 602 42.07 -0.74 -8.07
CA THR A 602 43.22 -1.66 -8.25
C THR A 602 44.19 -1.74 -7.06
N ASP A 603 43.98 -0.95 -6.01
CA ASP A 603 44.94 -0.75 -4.91
C ASP A 603 44.53 -1.41 -3.58
N PHE A 604 43.39 -2.10 -3.54
CA PHE A 604 42.83 -2.80 -2.37
C PHE A 604 43.30 -4.26 -2.21
N GLY A 605 44.12 -4.75 -3.14
CA GLY A 605 44.61 -6.13 -3.16
C GLY A 605 43.78 -7.03 -4.07
N ALA A 606 44.02 -8.34 -4.00
CA ALA A 606 43.48 -9.31 -4.96
C ALA A 606 41.94 -9.35 -4.94
N SER A 607 41.31 -9.28 -6.12
CA SER A 607 39.89 -9.54 -6.30
C SER A 607 39.58 -11.03 -6.34
N ASN A 608 38.30 -11.39 -6.29
CA ASN A 608 37.84 -12.78 -6.33
C ASN A 608 37.65 -13.30 -7.77
N ILE A 609 38.40 -12.78 -8.75
CA ILE A 609 38.41 -13.24 -10.14
C ILE A 609 39.80 -13.08 -10.79
N SER A 610 40.33 -14.15 -11.38
CA SER A 610 41.64 -14.13 -12.04
C SER A 610 41.59 -13.57 -13.47
N LEU A 611 42.65 -12.85 -13.86
CA LEU A 611 42.92 -12.52 -15.26
C LEU A 611 43.20 -13.80 -16.06
N HIS A 612 42.86 -13.78 -17.35
CA HIS A 612 43.13 -14.90 -18.25
C HIS A 612 44.59 -14.92 -18.75
N ASP A 613 45.00 -16.05 -19.31
CA ASP A 613 46.31 -16.27 -19.97
C ASP A 613 47.54 -16.04 -19.07
N GLY A 614 47.37 -16.04 -17.74
CA GLY A 614 48.45 -15.74 -16.80
C GLY A 614 48.91 -14.27 -16.82
N LYS A 615 48.10 -13.37 -17.37
CA LYS A 615 48.36 -11.92 -17.34
C LYS A 615 48.34 -11.43 -15.89
N CYS A 616 49.31 -10.59 -15.53
CA CYS A 616 49.36 -9.91 -14.25
C CYS A 616 49.74 -8.43 -14.44
N ARG A 617 49.12 -7.56 -13.67
CA ARG A 617 49.44 -6.15 -13.53
C ARG A 617 50.70 -6.02 -12.69
N ASN A 618 51.73 -5.36 -13.21
CA ASN A 618 52.98 -5.10 -12.49
C ASN A 618 53.13 -3.59 -12.29
N ASN A 619 52.87 -3.12 -11.07
CA ASN A 619 52.94 -1.71 -10.71
C ASN A 619 53.73 -1.53 -9.41
N PRO A 620 55.01 -1.11 -9.46
CA PRO A 620 55.82 -0.91 -8.26
C PRO A 620 55.30 0.23 -7.37
N LYS A 621 54.45 1.13 -7.89
CA LYS A 621 53.82 2.22 -7.14
C LYS A 621 52.56 1.81 -6.40
N GLU A 622 52.06 0.58 -6.60
CA GLU A 622 50.76 0.18 -6.05
C GLU A 622 50.80 -0.03 -4.53
N LEU A 623 49.70 0.27 -3.84
CA LEU A 623 49.64 0.25 -2.37
C LEU A 623 49.61 -1.17 -1.79
N ALA A 624 48.67 -2.03 -2.24
CA ALA A 624 48.51 -3.39 -1.72
C ALA A 624 49.36 -4.45 -2.46
N LEU A 625 49.21 -4.58 -3.78
CA LEU A 625 49.87 -5.63 -4.58
C LEU A 625 50.73 -5.03 -5.70
N LYS A 626 52.05 -5.28 -5.63
CA LYS A 626 53.00 -4.84 -6.67
C LYS A 626 52.88 -5.66 -7.96
N ILE A 627 52.53 -6.93 -7.83
CA ILE A 627 52.15 -7.83 -8.92
C ILE A 627 50.79 -8.40 -8.55
N ASP A 628 49.79 -8.19 -9.40
CA ASP A 628 48.41 -8.65 -9.21
C ASP A 628 47.92 -9.38 -10.45
N CYS A 629 47.48 -10.63 -10.30
CA CYS A 629 46.97 -11.48 -11.37
C CYS A 629 45.44 -11.59 -11.36
N THR A 630 44.77 -10.70 -10.62
CA THR A 630 43.30 -10.61 -10.50
C THR A 630 42.74 -9.43 -11.28
N ALA A 631 41.46 -9.51 -11.65
CA ALA A 631 40.81 -8.52 -12.50
C ALA A 631 39.95 -7.58 -11.66
N HIS A 632 40.14 -6.28 -11.84
CA HIS A 632 39.38 -5.21 -11.15
C HIS A 632 38.27 -4.61 -12.03
N SER A 633 38.12 -5.10 -13.25
CA SER A 633 37.02 -4.79 -14.14
C SER A 633 36.44 -6.08 -14.74
N VAL A 634 35.14 -6.11 -14.99
CA VAL A 634 34.46 -7.22 -15.67
C VAL A 634 33.45 -6.70 -16.70
N GLU A 635 33.30 -7.46 -17.78
CA GLU A 635 32.22 -7.34 -18.75
C GLU A 635 31.15 -8.39 -18.41
N TYR A 636 29.95 -7.95 -18.04
CA TYR A 636 28.79 -8.81 -17.76
C TYR A 636 27.87 -8.89 -18.99
N ASP A 637 27.59 -10.10 -19.46
CA ASP A 637 26.65 -10.39 -20.54
C ASP A 637 25.26 -10.66 -19.97
N VAL A 638 24.34 -9.72 -20.23
CA VAL A 638 22.96 -9.76 -19.71
C VAL A 638 22.16 -10.95 -20.28
N SER A 639 22.51 -11.42 -21.47
CA SER A 639 21.77 -12.46 -22.20
C SER A 639 22.15 -13.87 -21.76
N THR A 640 23.43 -14.08 -21.42
CA THR A 640 23.96 -15.39 -20.98
C THR A 640 24.14 -15.49 -19.46
N ASN A 641 23.95 -14.40 -18.72
CA ASN A 641 24.23 -14.29 -17.28
C ASN A 641 25.68 -14.73 -16.95
N SER A 642 26.64 -14.21 -17.71
CA SER A 642 28.06 -14.59 -17.61
C SER A 642 28.96 -13.36 -17.50
N ILE A 643 30.18 -13.56 -16.97
CA ILE A 643 31.18 -12.51 -16.78
C ILE A 643 32.48 -12.87 -17.51
N ARG A 644 33.13 -11.84 -18.06
CA ARG A 644 34.47 -11.90 -18.63
C ARG A 644 35.36 -10.90 -17.85
N PRO A 645 36.49 -11.34 -17.26
CA PRO A 645 37.42 -10.41 -16.61
C PRO A 645 38.10 -9.50 -17.63
N LEU A 646 38.35 -8.27 -17.23
CA LEU A 646 39.04 -7.23 -18.00
C LEU A 646 40.29 -6.75 -17.25
N MET A 647 41.34 -6.48 -18.00
CA MET A 647 42.58 -5.88 -17.55
C MET A 647 42.47 -4.35 -17.54
N VAL A 648 42.70 -3.74 -16.38
CA VAL A 648 42.90 -2.30 -16.22
C VAL A 648 44.25 -2.06 -15.54
N GLN A 649 45.06 -1.15 -16.07
CA GLN A 649 46.48 -1.01 -15.71
C GLN A 649 46.72 0.06 -14.64
N THR A 650 45.90 1.11 -14.60
CA THR A 650 45.98 2.21 -13.64
C THR A 650 44.68 2.36 -12.85
N ASP A 651 44.70 2.96 -11.67
CA ASP A 651 43.55 2.90 -10.76
C ASP A 651 42.34 3.75 -11.20
N VAL A 652 41.16 3.14 -11.24
CA VAL A 652 39.88 3.73 -11.67
C VAL A 652 39.01 4.22 -10.51
N TRP A 653 39.49 4.16 -9.25
CA TRP A 653 38.72 4.58 -8.07
C TRP A 653 38.16 6.01 -8.15
N CYS A 654 36.87 6.15 -7.86
CA CYS A 654 36.08 7.39 -7.96
C CYS A 654 36.32 8.15 -9.27
N SER A 655 36.20 7.45 -10.38
CA SER A 655 36.27 8.04 -11.72
C SER A 655 34.89 8.52 -12.20
N SER A 656 34.87 9.09 -13.41
CA SER A 656 33.67 9.39 -14.18
C SER A 656 33.77 8.82 -15.60
N GLY A 657 32.66 8.71 -16.32
CA GLY A 657 32.68 8.27 -17.71
C GLY A 657 31.36 8.53 -18.45
N SER A 658 31.36 8.22 -19.75
CA SER A 658 30.16 8.15 -20.59
C SER A 658 30.42 7.34 -21.87
N ALA A 659 29.37 6.75 -22.42
CA ALA A 659 29.42 6.10 -23.73
C ALA A 659 29.45 7.14 -24.86
N THR A 660 30.33 6.95 -25.85
CA THR A 660 30.49 7.83 -27.01
C THR A 660 29.53 7.49 -28.15
N SER A 661 29.46 8.37 -29.16
CA SER A 661 28.57 8.24 -30.32
C SER A 661 28.80 6.96 -31.15
N ASP A 662 29.99 6.35 -31.05
CA ASP A 662 30.36 5.10 -31.70
C ASP A 662 29.93 3.83 -30.93
N GLY A 663 29.59 3.95 -29.64
CA GLY A 663 29.18 2.86 -28.74
C GLY A 663 30.25 2.46 -27.71
N SER A 664 31.45 3.02 -27.82
CA SER A 664 32.57 2.77 -26.90
C SER A 664 32.35 3.46 -25.55
N LEU A 665 32.98 2.96 -24.48
CA LEU A 665 33.00 3.63 -23.17
C LEU A 665 34.26 4.47 -23.04
N VAL A 666 34.11 5.76 -22.71
CA VAL A 666 35.21 6.61 -22.24
C VAL A 666 35.08 6.79 -20.73
N GLN A 667 36.18 6.54 -20.03
CA GLN A 667 36.32 6.72 -18.59
C GLN A 667 37.46 7.72 -18.35
N THR A 668 37.25 8.69 -17.45
CA THR A 668 38.16 9.81 -17.18
C THR A 668 38.53 9.88 -15.69
N GLY A 669 39.82 10.02 -15.39
CA GLY A 669 40.35 10.19 -14.04
C GLY A 669 40.49 8.90 -13.23
N GLY A 670 40.65 9.05 -11.92
CA GLY A 670 40.84 7.95 -10.97
C GLY A 670 41.66 8.37 -9.75
N PHE A 671 42.18 7.40 -9.00
CA PHE A 671 43.11 7.63 -7.89
C PHE A 671 44.56 7.31 -8.29
N ASN A 672 45.53 7.56 -7.41
CA ASN A 672 46.97 7.33 -7.62
C ASN A 672 47.50 7.72 -9.02
N ASP A 673 47.86 6.74 -9.85
CA ASP A 673 48.33 6.92 -11.23
C ASP A 673 47.21 7.19 -12.24
N GLY A 674 45.97 6.82 -11.92
CA GLY A 674 44.76 7.06 -12.67
C GLY A 674 44.32 8.52 -12.83
N LYS A 675 44.84 9.44 -12.00
CA LYS A 675 44.35 10.82 -11.88
C LYS A 675 44.36 11.64 -13.17
N LEU A 676 45.26 11.36 -14.11
CA LEU A 676 45.36 12.04 -15.42
C LEU A 676 44.90 11.17 -16.59
N MET A 677 44.51 9.92 -16.32
CA MET A 677 44.23 8.94 -17.35
C MET A 677 42.88 9.19 -18.00
N VAL A 678 42.81 8.95 -19.31
CA VAL A 678 41.57 8.60 -19.99
C VAL A 678 41.70 7.17 -20.48
N ARG A 679 40.70 6.34 -20.18
CA ARG A 679 40.65 4.94 -20.59
C ARG A 679 39.46 4.73 -21.50
N THR A 680 39.64 4.00 -22.59
CA THR A 680 38.57 3.66 -23.52
C THR A 680 38.38 2.15 -23.58
N PHE A 681 37.12 1.72 -23.64
CA PHE A 681 36.75 0.33 -23.83
C PHE A 681 35.83 0.19 -25.04
N ASN A 682 36.33 -0.54 -26.04
CA ASN A 682 35.64 -0.79 -27.31
C ASN A 682 35.18 -2.26 -27.30
N PRO A 683 33.88 -2.58 -27.25
CA PRO A 683 33.45 -3.95 -26.96
C PRO A 683 33.78 -4.96 -28.06
N CYS A 684 34.62 -5.95 -27.74
CA CYS A 684 34.79 -7.17 -28.53
C CYS A 684 35.29 -8.32 -27.65
N ASN A 685 35.12 -9.58 -28.10
CA ASN A 685 35.35 -10.80 -27.31
C ASN A 685 36.74 -10.91 -26.66
N THR A 686 37.76 -10.30 -27.25
CA THR A 686 39.15 -10.26 -26.77
C THR A 686 39.64 -8.85 -26.47
N CYS A 687 38.77 -7.84 -26.52
CA CYS A 687 39.11 -6.45 -26.28
C CYS A 687 39.20 -6.16 -24.78
N ASP A 688 40.06 -5.20 -24.46
CA ASP A 688 40.39 -4.77 -23.11
C ASP A 688 40.56 -3.24 -23.06
N TRP A 689 40.75 -2.67 -21.87
CA TRP A 689 40.94 -1.22 -21.70
C TRP A 689 42.19 -0.69 -22.43
N GLN A 690 42.01 0.38 -23.19
CA GLN A 690 43.10 1.16 -23.79
C GLN A 690 43.29 2.44 -22.97
N GLU A 691 44.51 2.73 -22.50
CA GLU A 691 44.75 3.83 -21.55
C GLU A 691 45.68 4.91 -22.12
N MET A 692 45.32 6.18 -21.92
CA MET A 692 46.04 7.36 -22.39
C MET A 692 46.50 8.22 -21.20
N GLY A 693 47.82 8.33 -21.00
CA GLY A 693 48.42 8.95 -19.81
C GLY A 693 48.41 10.48 -19.75
N ASP A 694 48.18 11.13 -20.88
CA ASP A 694 48.07 12.58 -21.08
C ASP A 694 46.62 12.99 -21.45
N GLY A 695 45.66 12.07 -21.27
CA GLY A 695 44.26 12.27 -21.63
C GLY A 695 43.57 13.41 -20.88
N LEU A 696 44.06 13.80 -19.70
CA LEU A 696 43.61 14.96 -18.90
C LEU A 696 44.79 15.90 -18.59
N VAL A 697 44.51 17.18 -18.38
CA VAL A 697 45.47 18.21 -17.95
C VAL A 697 45.41 18.39 -16.43
N GLN A 698 44.21 18.40 -15.86
CA GLN A 698 44.00 18.48 -14.42
C GLN A 698 43.85 17.06 -13.84
N SER A 699 44.37 16.84 -12.62
CA SER A 699 44.06 15.60 -11.88
C SER A 699 42.57 15.53 -11.55
N ARG A 700 41.89 14.44 -11.97
CA ARG A 700 40.45 14.21 -11.78
C ARG A 700 40.21 13.00 -10.88
N TRP A 701 39.57 13.24 -9.75
CA TRP A 701 39.15 12.22 -8.77
C TRP A 701 37.86 12.73 -8.11
N TYR A 702 36.77 11.96 -8.13
CA TYR A 702 35.40 12.42 -7.86
C TYR A 702 34.91 13.56 -8.80
N SER A 703 35.32 13.55 -10.07
CA SER A 703 34.81 14.44 -11.13
C SER A 703 33.48 13.93 -11.71
N THR A 704 32.76 14.77 -12.46
CA THR A 704 31.62 14.33 -13.28
C THR A 704 31.94 14.49 -14.77
N ASN A 705 31.58 13.49 -15.59
CA ASN A 705 31.69 13.49 -17.04
C ASN A 705 30.30 13.66 -17.67
N HIS A 706 30.15 14.52 -18.69
CA HIS A 706 28.90 14.65 -19.43
C HIS A 706 29.14 14.79 -20.95
N ILE A 707 28.40 14.05 -21.77
CA ILE A 707 28.43 14.14 -23.23
C ILE A 707 27.71 15.40 -23.74
N LEU A 708 28.27 16.04 -24.76
CA LEU A 708 27.84 17.33 -25.29
C LEU A 708 27.10 17.20 -26.63
N PRO A 709 26.37 18.23 -27.08
CA PRO A 709 25.63 18.23 -28.35
C PRO A 709 26.45 17.93 -29.62
N ASP A 710 27.78 18.02 -29.56
CA ASP A 710 28.72 17.69 -30.64
C ASP A 710 29.35 16.29 -30.51
N GLY A 711 28.99 15.52 -29.47
CA GLY A 711 29.54 14.19 -29.18
C GLY A 711 30.86 14.19 -28.40
N SER A 712 31.43 15.36 -28.09
CA SER A 712 32.54 15.47 -27.15
C SER A 712 32.05 15.34 -25.69
N GLN A 713 32.97 15.28 -24.73
CA GLN A 713 32.69 15.15 -23.30
C GLN A 713 33.31 16.31 -22.53
N ILE A 714 32.58 16.83 -21.54
CA ILE A 714 33.11 17.76 -20.54
C ILE A 714 33.37 17.03 -19.22
N ILE A 715 34.51 17.28 -18.59
CA ILE A 715 34.91 16.73 -17.30
C ILE A 715 34.95 17.88 -16.30
N ILE A 716 34.01 17.89 -15.35
CA ILE A 716 33.81 18.99 -14.40
C ILE A 716 34.21 18.55 -12.99
N GLY A 717 35.00 19.38 -12.31
CA GLY A 717 35.29 19.21 -10.89
C GLY A 717 36.25 18.07 -10.58
N GLY A 718 36.12 17.56 -9.35
CA GLY A 718 37.03 16.63 -8.70
C GLY A 718 37.74 17.27 -7.51
N ARG A 719 38.35 16.46 -6.65
CA ARG A 719 39.11 16.90 -5.47
C ARG A 719 40.24 17.86 -5.90
N ASP A 720 40.26 19.02 -5.26
CA ASP A 720 41.14 20.17 -5.56
C ASP A 720 41.07 20.75 -7.00
N ALA A 721 40.08 20.33 -7.81
CA ALA A 721 39.94 20.69 -9.21
C ALA A 721 38.76 21.65 -9.47
N PHE A 722 38.91 22.93 -9.11
CA PHE A 722 37.87 23.98 -9.29
C PHE A 722 37.73 24.50 -10.74
N ASN A 723 37.80 23.59 -11.71
CA ASN A 723 37.81 23.86 -13.15
C ASN A 723 37.17 22.71 -13.94
N TYR A 724 37.03 22.87 -15.26
CA TYR A 724 36.65 21.80 -16.19
C TYR A 724 37.58 21.73 -17.41
N GLU A 725 37.51 20.63 -18.14
CA GLU A 725 38.20 20.42 -19.42
C GLU A 725 37.37 19.50 -20.33
N PHE A 726 37.86 19.20 -21.53
CA PHE A 726 37.13 18.42 -22.53
C PHE A 726 37.92 17.22 -23.05
N PHE A 727 37.19 16.17 -23.47
CA PHE A 727 37.73 15.02 -24.18
C PHE A 727 36.87 14.68 -25.42
N PRO A 728 37.45 14.38 -26.59
CA PRO A 728 38.86 14.51 -26.93
C PRO A 728 39.32 15.97 -26.96
N LYS A 729 40.61 16.19 -26.70
CA LYS A 729 41.21 17.53 -26.77
C LYS A 729 41.41 17.96 -28.23
N THR A 730 41.09 19.22 -28.50
CA THR A 730 41.30 19.89 -29.80
C THR A 730 42.17 21.12 -29.59
N ALA A 731 42.63 21.78 -30.66
CA ALA A 731 43.46 22.99 -30.55
C ALA A 731 42.80 24.13 -29.73
N SER A 732 41.46 24.20 -29.69
CA SER A 732 40.71 25.18 -28.88
C SER A 732 40.32 24.66 -27.48
N THR A 733 40.37 23.34 -27.23
CA THR A 733 39.96 22.72 -25.96
C THR A 733 41.09 22.08 -25.15
N ASN A 734 42.34 22.18 -25.60
CA ASN A 734 43.55 21.68 -24.92
C ASN A 734 43.97 22.51 -23.68
N ASN A 735 43.01 23.04 -22.92
CA ASN A 735 43.22 23.90 -21.75
C ASN A 735 42.20 23.58 -20.65
N VAL A 736 42.50 24.01 -19.41
CA VAL A 736 41.56 23.96 -18.29
C VAL A 736 40.82 25.28 -18.13
N PHE A 737 39.52 25.21 -17.86
CA PHE A 737 38.61 26.34 -17.78
C PHE A 737 38.16 26.55 -16.33
N SER A 738 38.57 27.67 -15.73
CA SER A 738 38.26 27.97 -14.33
C SER A 738 36.76 28.09 -14.10
N LEU A 739 36.25 27.44 -13.04
CA LEU A 739 34.85 27.48 -12.63
C LEU A 739 34.76 27.79 -11.11
N PRO A 740 34.94 29.06 -10.70
CA PRO A 740 35.01 29.45 -9.28
C PRO A 740 33.77 29.07 -8.45
N PHE A 741 32.62 28.84 -9.09
CA PHE A 741 31.42 28.31 -8.45
C PHE A 741 31.69 27.04 -7.65
N LEU A 742 32.55 26.13 -8.13
CA LEU A 742 32.95 24.92 -7.43
C LEU A 742 33.71 25.23 -6.14
N GLN A 743 34.63 26.20 -6.17
CA GLN A 743 35.38 26.62 -4.99
C GLN A 743 34.46 27.26 -3.94
N GLN A 744 33.48 28.05 -4.39
CA GLN A 744 32.47 28.69 -3.53
C GLN A 744 31.48 27.71 -2.87
N THR A 745 31.29 26.51 -3.42
CA THR A 745 30.44 25.46 -2.81
C THR A 745 31.23 24.41 -2.02
N ASN A 746 32.57 24.46 -2.05
CA ASN A 746 33.40 23.62 -1.21
C ASN A 746 33.32 24.07 0.25
N VAL A 747 33.00 23.14 1.16
CA VAL A 747 33.10 23.36 2.60
C VAL A 747 34.40 22.70 3.08
N PRO A 748 35.39 23.48 3.55
CA PRO A 748 36.69 22.94 3.97
C PRO A 748 36.54 21.82 5.00
N ARG A 749 37.23 20.69 4.75
CA ARG A 749 37.18 19.43 5.54
C ARG A 749 35.87 18.63 5.47
N GLU A 750 34.83 19.10 4.78
CA GLU A 750 33.66 18.29 4.42
C GLU A 750 33.62 17.89 2.93
N GLU A 751 34.12 18.74 2.02
CA GLU A 751 34.18 18.45 0.57
C GLU A 751 32.83 18.15 -0.11
N ASN A 752 31.73 18.68 0.46
CA ASN A 752 30.31 18.47 0.07
C ASN A 752 29.91 18.93 -1.36
N ASN A 753 30.85 19.04 -2.29
CA ASN A 753 30.65 19.47 -3.69
C ASN A 753 31.24 18.49 -4.72
N LEU A 754 31.82 17.37 -4.28
CA LEU A 754 32.39 16.33 -5.13
C LEU A 754 31.30 15.51 -5.85
N TYR A 755 31.59 15.01 -7.05
CA TYR A 755 30.58 14.56 -8.01
C TYR A 755 29.46 15.60 -8.24
N PRO A 756 29.76 16.76 -8.88
CA PRO A 756 28.76 17.76 -9.22
C PRO A 756 27.65 17.14 -10.09
N PHE A 757 26.39 17.46 -9.83
CA PHE A 757 25.30 16.99 -10.70
C PHE A 757 25.24 17.88 -11.94
N VAL A 758 25.67 17.34 -13.08
CA VAL A 758 25.72 18.03 -14.38
C VAL A 758 24.59 17.51 -15.25
N ILE A 759 23.78 18.42 -15.81
CA ILE A 759 22.64 18.09 -16.67
C ILE A 759 22.61 19.07 -17.85
N LEU A 760 22.77 18.55 -19.08
CA LEU A 760 22.59 19.36 -20.30
C LEU A 760 21.14 19.84 -20.45
N ASN A 761 20.92 21.15 -20.49
CA ASN A 761 19.62 21.78 -20.69
C ASN A 761 19.23 21.85 -22.18
N VAL A 762 17.95 22.06 -22.47
CA VAL A 762 17.38 22.07 -23.84
C VAL A 762 17.90 23.20 -24.74
N ASP A 763 18.44 24.26 -24.14
CA ASP A 763 19.10 25.38 -24.84
C ASP A 763 20.56 25.07 -25.21
N GLY A 764 21.13 23.98 -24.70
CA GLY A 764 22.52 23.57 -24.89
C GLY A 764 23.47 23.98 -23.75
N ASN A 765 23.01 24.72 -22.75
CA ASN A 765 23.81 25.07 -21.56
C ASN A 765 23.79 23.92 -20.53
N LEU A 766 24.70 23.93 -19.57
CA LEU A 766 24.78 22.90 -18.51
C LEU A 766 24.19 23.43 -17.20
N PHE A 767 23.13 22.80 -16.71
CA PHE A 767 22.72 22.93 -15.32
C PHE A 767 23.75 22.20 -14.44
N ILE A 768 24.35 22.89 -13.48
CA ILE A 768 25.34 22.34 -12.57
C ILE A 768 24.87 22.63 -11.15
N PHE A 769 24.54 21.57 -10.40
CA PHE A 769 24.21 21.63 -8.97
C PHE A 769 25.40 21.10 -8.15
N THR A 770 25.76 21.83 -7.09
CA THR A 770 26.79 21.42 -6.12
C THR A 770 26.44 21.87 -4.72
N ASN A 771 26.64 21.00 -3.73
CA ASN A 771 26.34 21.22 -2.31
C ASN A 771 24.85 21.49 -2.13
N ASP A 772 24.45 22.76 -2.10
CA ASP A 772 23.07 23.24 -1.93
C ASP A 772 22.67 24.32 -2.97
N ARG A 773 23.52 24.61 -3.97
CA ARG A 773 23.30 25.66 -4.99
C ARG A 773 23.39 25.12 -6.42
N ALA A 774 22.80 25.84 -7.38
CA ALA A 774 22.95 25.53 -8.80
C ALA A 774 23.14 26.76 -9.71
N ILE A 775 23.76 26.53 -10.87
CA ILE A 775 23.97 27.50 -11.96
C ILE A 775 23.61 26.89 -13.32
N LEU A 776 23.41 27.75 -14.32
CA LEU A 776 23.38 27.40 -15.74
C LEU A 776 24.66 27.95 -16.38
N LEU A 777 25.54 27.06 -16.85
CA LEU A 777 26.84 27.38 -17.46
C LEU A 777 26.76 27.25 -18.99
N ASN A 778 27.10 28.33 -19.70
CA ASN A 778 27.51 28.24 -21.10
C ASN A 778 29.00 27.90 -21.15
N TYR A 779 29.32 26.62 -21.36
CA TYR A 779 30.71 26.14 -21.40
C TYR A 779 31.47 26.64 -22.64
N THR A 780 30.77 26.87 -23.76
CA THR A 780 31.36 27.42 -24.99
C THR A 780 31.92 28.84 -24.83
N THR A 781 31.34 29.64 -23.93
CA THR A 781 31.82 31.00 -23.62
C THR A 781 32.45 31.12 -22.23
N ASN A 782 32.52 30.02 -21.47
CA ASN A 782 32.82 29.99 -20.04
C ASN A 782 32.08 31.05 -19.20
N THR A 783 30.76 31.21 -19.39
CA THR A 783 29.95 32.18 -18.65
C THR A 783 28.76 31.54 -17.94
N ILE A 784 28.51 31.99 -16.70
CA ILE A 784 27.30 31.66 -15.96
C ILE A 784 26.17 32.53 -16.51
N VAL A 785 25.17 31.91 -17.15
CA VAL A 785 24.04 32.60 -17.80
C VAL A 785 22.80 32.70 -16.91
N LYS A 786 22.72 31.87 -15.84
CA LYS A 786 21.71 31.98 -14.77
C LYS A 786 22.27 31.40 -13.48
N THR A 787 21.89 31.97 -12.34
CA THR A 787 22.05 31.34 -11.01
C THR A 787 20.66 30.98 -10.49
N TYR A 788 20.50 29.77 -9.96
CA TYR A 788 19.24 29.30 -9.39
C TYR A 788 19.18 29.61 -7.88
N PRO A 789 17.99 29.68 -7.27
CA PRO A 789 17.88 29.73 -5.81
C PRO A 789 18.60 28.54 -5.15
N GLN A 790 19.09 28.74 -3.93
CA GLN A 790 19.58 27.65 -3.07
C GLN A 790 18.43 26.67 -2.78
N ILE A 791 18.72 25.37 -2.68
CA ILE A 791 17.70 24.39 -2.31
C ILE A 791 17.24 24.63 -0.86
N PRO A 792 15.92 24.67 -0.59
CA PRO A 792 15.40 24.83 0.77
C PRO A 792 15.98 23.81 1.76
N GLY A 793 16.21 24.28 2.99
CA GLY A 793 16.98 23.59 4.02
C GLY A 793 18.47 23.93 4.00
N GLY A 794 19.05 24.17 2.81
CA GLY A 794 20.49 24.47 2.70
C GLY A 794 21.38 23.28 3.10
N ASP A 795 20.91 22.05 2.90
CA ASP A 795 21.66 20.83 3.18
C ASP A 795 22.38 20.28 1.93
N PRO A 796 23.61 19.75 2.09
CA PRO A 796 24.41 19.23 1.00
C PRO A 796 23.79 17.98 0.38
N ARG A 797 23.82 17.90 -0.96
CA ARG A 797 23.30 16.75 -1.75
C ARG A 797 24.37 16.01 -2.55
N ASN A 798 25.58 16.55 -2.65
CA ASN A 798 26.70 15.92 -3.35
C ASN A 798 27.60 15.17 -2.35
N TYR A 799 28.55 14.37 -2.85
CA TYR A 799 29.44 13.59 -1.99
C TYR A 799 30.21 14.51 -1.01
N PRO A 800 30.41 14.12 0.27
CA PRO A 800 30.00 12.87 0.93
C PRO A 800 28.54 12.79 1.42
N SER A 801 27.77 13.89 1.46
CA SER A 801 26.33 13.86 1.75
C SER A 801 25.50 13.48 0.52
N THR A 802 25.84 12.35 -0.09
CA THR A 802 25.28 11.78 -1.34
C THR A 802 23.76 11.64 -1.33
N GLY A 803 23.06 12.67 -1.81
CA GLY A 803 21.81 12.49 -2.52
C GLY A 803 22.08 12.06 -3.96
N SER A 804 21.06 12.17 -4.80
CA SER A 804 21.15 11.96 -6.24
C SER A 804 20.26 12.95 -6.98
N ALA A 805 20.49 13.11 -8.29
CA ALA A 805 19.70 13.98 -9.15
C ALA A 805 19.34 13.30 -10.48
N VAL A 806 18.26 13.78 -11.12
CA VAL A 806 17.80 13.30 -12.43
C VAL A 806 17.11 14.41 -13.23
N LEU A 807 17.30 14.39 -14.55
CA LEU A 807 16.48 15.15 -15.50
C LEU A 807 15.18 14.38 -15.75
N LEU A 808 14.04 14.96 -15.36
CA LEU A 808 12.72 14.38 -15.58
C LEU A 808 12.38 14.34 -17.09
N PRO A 809 11.43 13.48 -17.53
CA PRO A 809 11.22 13.17 -18.95
C PRO A 809 11.02 14.40 -19.84
N LEU A 810 11.86 14.56 -20.87
CA LEU A 810 11.68 15.61 -21.87
C LEU A 810 10.48 15.25 -22.75
N LYS A 811 9.47 16.12 -22.75
CA LYS A 811 8.19 15.96 -23.44
C LYS A 811 7.95 17.06 -24.45
N ASN A 812 6.93 16.91 -25.30
CA ASN A 812 6.47 17.94 -26.22
C ASN A 812 7.59 18.52 -27.12
N LEU A 813 8.49 17.67 -27.63
CA LEU A 813 9.74 18.05 -28.32
C LEU A 813 9.58 18.86 -29.63
N ARG A 814 8.36 19.23 -30.02
CA ARG A 814 8.07 20.16 -31.13
C ARG A 814 7.52 21.53 -30.65
N SER A 815 7.42 21.74 -29.34
CA SER A 815 7.09 23.03 -28.76
C SER A 815 8.22 24.03 -29.04
N LEU A 816 7.87 25.32 -29.18
CA LEU A 816 8.85 26.41 -29.23
C LEU A 816 9.65 26.51 -27.91
N THR A 817 9.03 26.09 -26.80
CA THR A 817 9.65 25.94 -25.48
C THR A 817 9.44 24.52 -24.98
N VAL A 818 10.52 23.73 -24.92
CA VAL A 818 10.54 22.43 -24.25
C VAL A 818 10.82 22.67 -22.77
N GLN A 819 9.96 22.18 -21.89
CA GLN A 819 10.19 22.26 -20.45
C GLN A 819 11.25 21.23 -20.03
N ALA A 820 12.20 21.63 -19.19
CA ALA A 820 13.11 20.73 -18.50
C ALA A 820 12.99 20.91 -16.99
N GLU A 821 12.88 19.80 -16.27
CA GLU A 821 12.74 19.76 -14.82
C GLU A 821 13.79 18.85 -14.20
N VAL A 822 14.44 19.33 -13.14
CA VAL A 822 15.42 18.56 -12.38
C VAL A 822 14.83 18.22 -11.02
N LEU A 823 14.99 16.96 -10.62
CA LEU A 823 14.67 16.46 -9.28
C LEU A 823 15.99 16.10 -8.57
N VAL A 824 16.16 16.57 -7.33
CA VAL A 824 17.31 16.27 -6.45
C VAL A 824 16.77 15.70 -5.14
N CYS A 825 17.17 14.49 -4.75
CA CYS A 825 16.62 13.77 -3.60
C CYS A 825 17.69 13.29 -2.62
N GLY A 826 17.33 13.22 -1.33
CA GLY A 826 18.13 12.53 -0.32
C GLY A 826 19.42 13.26 0.06
N GLY A 827 20.40 12.51 0.55
CA GLY A 827 21.65 13.02 1.14
C GLY A 827 21.61 13.00 2.67
N ALA A 828 22.45 13.80 3.30
CA ALA A 828 22.53 13.89 4.76
C ALA A 828 22.73 15.34 5.22
N PRO A 829 22.23 15.75 6.40
CA PRO A 829 22.30 17.14 6.87
C PRO A 829 23.72 17.71 6.92
N LYS A 830 23.86 19.03 6.79
CA LYS A 830 25.16 19.72 6.82
C LYS A 830 25.97 19.38 8.09
N GLY A 831 27.26 19.07 7.95
CA GLY A 831 28.11 18.60 9.06
C GLY A 831 28.02 17.10 9.38
N SER A 832 27.13 16.32 8.74
CA SER A 832 26.95 14.89 9.08
C SER A 832 28.20 14.04 8.88
N TYR A 833 29.04 14.34 7.87
CA TYR A 833 30.29 13.61 7.61
C TYR A 833 31.28 13.70 8.80
N LEU A 834 31.47 14.90 9.35
CA LEU A 834 32.34 15.16 10.51
C LEU A 834 31.79 14.64 11.84
N ARG A 835 30.52 14.20 11.86
CA ARG A 835 29.87 13.51 12.98
C ARG A 835 29.96 11.99 12.81
N ALA A 836 29.67 11.50 11.60
CA ALA A 836 29.71 10.07 11.28
C ALA A 836 31.12 9.47 11.39
N THR A 837 32.17 10.22 11.01
CA THR A 837 33.59 9.89 11.28
C THR A 837 33.97 9.80 12.76
N LYS A 838 33.07 10.20 13.68
CA LYS A 838 33.21 10.07 15.14
C LYS A 838 32.21 9.08 15.75
N GLY A 839 31.49 8.32 14.92
CA GLY A 839 30.47 7.36 15.34
C GLY A 839 29.04 7.92 15.51
N ASP A 840 28.81 9.20 15.17
CA ASP A 840 27.52 9.89 15.34
C ASP A 840 26.76 9.95 14.00
N PHE A 841 25.91 8.95 13.76
CA PHE A 841 25.23 8.71 12.48
C PHE A 841 23.88 9.45 12.40
N VAL A 842 23.94 10.71 11.99
CA VAL A 842 22.77 11.58 11.78
C VAL A 842 21.76 10.96 10.79
N GLY A 843 20.46 11.16 11.03
CA GLY A 843 19.41 10.76 10.09
C GLY A 843 19.60 11.37 8.70
N ALA A 844 19.51 10.55 7.67
CA ALA A 844 19.58 10.98 6.28
C ALA A 844 18.35 11.83 5.90
N LEU A 845 18.49 12.62 4.83
CA LEU A 845 17.41 13.49 4.35
C LEU A 845 16.32 12.65 3.67
N ASN A 846 15.07 12.98 3.97
CA ASN A 846 13.88 12.52 3.25
C ASN A 846 13.30 13.61 2.33
N THR A 847 14.01 14.72 2.12
CA THR A 847 13.56 15.83 1.29
C THR A 847 14.05 15.70 -0.15
N CYS A 848 13.16 15.99 -1.09
CA CYS A 848 13.43 16.11 -2.53
C CYS A 848 13.07 17.52 -3.00
N GLY A 849 13.92 18.15 -3.80
CA GLY A 849 13.62 19.41 -4.49
C GLY A 849 13.42 19.18 -5.98
N ARG A 850 12.31 19.69 -6.53
CA ARG A 850 12.02 19.73 -7.98
C ARG A 850 12.07 21.18 -8.47
N ILE A 851 12.72 21.43 -9.59
CA ILE A 851 12.85 22.77 -10.19
C ILE A 851 12.70 22.72 -11.72
N THR A 852 11.86 23.57 -12.29
CA THR A 852 11.81 23.76 -13.75
C THR A 852 12.98 24.66 -14.16
N ILE A 853 14.05 24.08 -14.69
CA ILE A 853 15.30 24.81 -14.98
C ILE A 853 15.17 25.78 -16.16
N THR A 854 14.19 25.53 -17.04
CA THR A 854 13.82 26.37 -18.18
C THR A 854 12.92 27.54 -17.84
N ASP A 855 12.40 27.64 -16.61
CA ASP A 855 11.52 28.73 -16.19
C ASP A 855 12.29 30.07 -16.16
N PRO A 856 11.71 31.19 -16.64
CA PRO A 856 12.28 32.52 -16.44
C PRO A 856 12.59 32.86 -14.97
N ASN A 857 11.73 32.47 -14.04
CA ASN A 857 11.85 32.66 -12.59
C ASN A 857 11.77 31.29 -11.85
N PRO A 858 12.83 30.46 -11.93
CA PRO A 858 12.78 29.07 -11.49
C PRO A 858 12.78 28.95 -9.97
N GLN A 859 11.83 28.19 -9.42
CA GLN A 859 11.64 27.97 -7.98
C GLN A 859 11.71 26.49 -7.60
N TRP A 860 12.18 26.20 -6.39
CA TRP A 860 12.18 24.84 -5.83
C TRP A 860 10.82 24.49 -5.23
N THR A 861 10.17 23.45 -5.76
CA THR A 861 9.08 22.74 -5.09
C THR A 861 9.68 21.63 -4.24
N MET A 862 9.45 21.65 -2.93
CA MET A 862 9.93 20.60 -2.02
C MET A 862 8.87 19.53 -1.81
N GLU A 863 9.30 18.27 -1.87
CA GLU A 863 8.49 17.07 -1.66
C GLU A 863 9.19 16.14 -0.65
N THR A 864 8.43 15.32 0.07
CA THR A 864 8.98 14.40 1.08
C THR A 864 8.90 12.97 0.59
N MET A 865 10.04 12.31 0.37
CA MET A 865 10.08 10.89 0.06
C MET A 865 9.83 10.04 1.33
N PRO A 866 9.16 8.88 1.23
CA PRO A 866 8.68 8.12 2.38
C PRO A 866 9.80 7.46 3.21
N LEU A 867 11.01 7.34 2.67
CA LEU A 867 12.17 6.73 3.32
C LEU A 867 13.37 7.70 3.24
N PRO A 868 13.95 8.15 4.37
CA PRO A 868 15.18 8.94 4.36
C PRO A 868 16.33 8.12 3.76
N ARG A 869 17.14 8.73 2.88
CA ARG A 869 18.15 7.99 2.10
C ARG A 869 19.35 8.87 1.76
N THR A 870 20.54 8.43 2.18
CA THR A 870 21.83 8.83 1.62
C THR A 870 22.42 7.65 0.85
N MET A 871 23.28 7.91 -0.15
CA MET A 871 23.85 6.91 -1.06
C MET A 871 22.79 6.18 -1.91
N GLY A 872 21.73 6.89 -2.29
CA GLY A 872 20.64 6.35 -3.11
C GLY A 872 20.80 6.68 -4.59
N ASP A 873 20.81 5.68 -5.45
CA ASP A 873 20.81 5.84 -6.91
C ASP A 873 19.42 6.24 -7.42
N MET A 874 19.35 7.14 -8.41
CA MET A 874 18.10 7.50 -9.10
C MET A 874 18.16 7.10 -10.57
N VAL A 875 17.56 5.96 -10.92
CA VAL A 875 17.55 5.41 -12.28
C VAL A 875 16.24 5.75 -12.99
N ILE A 876 16.30 6.46 -14.13
CA ILE A 876 15.11 6.76 -14.92
C ILE A 876 14.61 5.52 -15.68
N LEU A 877 13.31 5.24 -15.62
CA LEU A 877 12.67 4.04 -16.17
C LEU A 877 12.05 4.32 -17.55
N PRO A 878 11.84 3.30 -18.40
CA PRO A 878 11.34 3.46 -19.78
C PRO A 878 9.99 4.17 -19.92
N ASN A 879 9.15 4.11 -18.89
CA ASN A 879 7.85 4.79 -18.86
C ASN A 879 7.93 6.26 -18.39
N GLY A 880 9.10 6.72 -17.92
CA GLY A 880 9.34 8.08 -17.42
C GLY A 880 9.28 8.24 -15.90
N ASN A 881 8.94 7.18 -15.15
CA ASN A 881 9.10 7.16 -13.70
C ASN A 881 10.59 7.06 -13.31
N VAL A 882 10.94 7.34 -12.07
CA VAL A 882 12.32 7.25 -11.55
C VAL A 882 12.36 6.25 -10.40
N LEU A 883 13.26 5.28 -10.44
CA LEU A 883 13.52 4.37 -9.33
C LEU A 883 14.59 4.96 -8.42
N ILE A 884 14.27 5.14 -7.13
CA ILE A 884 15.23 5.49 -6.08
C ILE A 884 15.58 4.21 -5.31
N VAL A 885 16.82 3.76 -5.39
CA VAL A 885 17.30 2.46 -4.85
C VAL A 885 18.63 2.63 -4.10
N ASN A 886 19.11 1.59 -3.41
CA ASN A 886 20.36 1.55 -2.66
C ASN A 886 20.46 2.54 -1.46
N GLY A 887 21.50 2.43 -0.65
CA GLY A 887 21.84 3.40 0.40
C GLY A 887 21.23 3.16 1.79
N ALA A 888 21.34 4.18 2.64
CA ALA A 888 21.19 4.09 4.10
C ALA A 888 20.36 5.25 4.69
N ALA A 889 19.70 4.99 5.83
CA ALA A 889 18.84 5.93 6.52
C ALA A 889 19.59 6.83 7.54
N THR A 890 20.85 6.54 7.83
CA THR A 890 21.67 7.29 8.81
C THR A 890 23.16 7.28 8.41
N GLY A 891 23.86 8.39 8.65
CA GLY A 891 25.27 8.61 8.32
C GLY A 891 25.49 9.26 6.95
N THR A 892 26.64 9.04 6.33
CA THR A 892 27.03 9.61 5.02
C THR A 892 27.71 8.57 4.13
N ALA A 893 28.07 8.95 2.89
CA ALA A 893 29.05 8.19 2.12
C ALA A 893 30.43 8.19 2.83
N GLY A 894 31.25 7.19 2.52
CA GLY A 894 32.52 6.89 3.15
C GLY A 894 32.54 5.53 3.85
N TRP A 895 33.73 5.06 4.22
CA TRP A 895 33.91 3.73 4.82
C TRP A 895 33.35 3.65 6.24
N GLN A 896 32.55 2.62 6.52
CA GLN A 896 31.99 2.29 7.83
C GLN A 896 31.22 3.42 8.56
N ILE A 897 30.87 4.52 7.88
CA ILE A 897 30.22 5.71 8.47
C ILE A 897 28.74 5.90 8.08
N ALA A 898 28.08 4.81 7.68
CA ALA A 898 26.63 4.72 7.49
C ALA A 898 26.02 3.56 8.29
N ARG A 899 24.74 3.68 8.66
CA ARG A 899 23.96 2.65 9.38
C ARG A 899 22.53 2.59 8.83
N ASN A 900 21.81 1.51 9.14
CA ASN A 900 20.40 1.28 8.78
C ASN A 900 20.15 1.28 7.25
N PRO A 901 20.43 0.17 6.54
CA PRO A 901 20.23 0.07 5.09
C PRO A 901 18.77 0.23 4.67
N VAL A 902 18.51 0.92 3.56
CA VAL A 902 17.15 1.23 3.06
C VAL A 902 16.77 0.24 1.97
N LEU A 903 16.43 -0.97 2.40
CA LEU A 903 16.20 -2.16 1.57
C LEU A 903 15.07 -2.02 0.53
N SER A 904 14.01 -1.26 0.83
CA SER A 904 12.95 -0.94 -0.14
C SER A 904 13.37 0.16 -1.10
N PRO A 905 13.27 -0.05 -2.42
CA PRO A 905 13.25 1.04 -3.38
C PRO A 905 12.02 1.95 -3.22
N VAL A 906 12.04 3.10 -3.88
CA VAL A 906 10.88 3.99 -4.00
C VAL A 906 10.76 4.42 -5.47
N ILE A 907 9.62 4.24 -6.10
CA ILE A 907 9.35 4.82 -7.43
C ILE A 907 8.82 6.25 -7.23
N TYR A 908 9.41 7.22 -7.93
CA TYR A 908 8.88 8.57 -8.11
C TYR A 908 8.17 8.67 -9.47
N ARG A 909 6.89 9.04 -9.45
CA ARG A 909 6.02 9.21 -10.62
C ARG A 909 5.88 10.72 -10.91
N PRO A 910 6.65 11.30 -11.86
CA PRO A 910 6.75 12.76 -12.01
C PRO A 910 5.46 13.45 -12.44
N ASP A 911 4.53 12.70 -13.04
CA ASP A 911 3.26 13.21 -13.55
C ASP A 911 2.11 13.14 -12.53
N ASN A 912 2.30 12.45 -11.40
CA ASN A 912 1.31 12.38 -10.35
C ASN A 912 1.21 13.73 -9.57
N PRO A 913 0.11 13.99 -8.85
CA PRO A 913 0.05 15.00 -7.80
C PRO A 913 1.13 14.76 -6.71
N SER A 914 1.55 15.82 -6.01
CA SER A 914 2.71 15.79 -5.10
C SER A 914 2.55 14.86 -3.89
N ASP A 915 1.31 14.60 -3.45
CA ASP A 915 0.98 13.66 -2.37
C ASP A 915 1.15 12.18 -2.76
N SER A 916 1.25 11.90 -4.06
CA SER A 916 1.12 10.56 -4.65
C SER A 916 2.20 10.25 -5.67
N ARG A 917 3.30 11.02 -5.69
CA ARG A 917 4.47 10.73 -6.55
C ARG A 917 5.30 9.56 -6.05
N PHE A 918 5.47 9.41 -4.74
CA PHE A 918 6.36 8.39 -4.17
C PHE A 918 5.63 7.09 -3.81
N GLU A 919 6.19 5.97 -4.23
CA GLU A 919 5.62 4.64 -4.01
C GLU A 919 6.69 3.65 -3.54
N VAL A 920 6.61 3.20 -2.28
CA VAL A 920 7.55 2.23 -1.70
C VAL A 920 7.40 0.86 -2.37
N GLN A 921 8.52 0.26 -2.75
CA GLN A 921 8.59 -1.02 -3.46
C GLN A 921 9.03 -2.17 -2.53
N THR A 922 8.91 -3.42 -3.00
CA THR A 922 9.32 -4.64 -2.29
C THR A 922 10.79 -4.55 -1.84
N PRO A 923 11.11 -4.83 -0.56
CA PRO A 923 12.48 -4.75 -0.06
C PRO A 923 13.40 -5.81 -0.65
N ASN A 924 14.67 -5.44 -0.82
CA ASN A 924 15.77 -6.37 -1.04
C ASN A 924 16.12 -7.10 0.28
N ALA A 925 16.78 -8.26 0.21
CA ALA A 925 17.46 -8.87 1.35
C ALA A 925 18.88 -8.33 1.57
N ILE A 926 19.56 -7.86 0.51
CA ILE A 926 20.98 -7.48 0.51
C ILE A 926 21.18 -5.98 0.80
N PRO A 927 21.98 -5.61 1.82
CA PRO A 927 22.37 -4.21 2.10
C PRO A 927 23.30 -3.62 1.03
N ARG A 928 22.74 -2.90 0.05
CA ARG A 928 23.50 -2.13 -0.95
C ARG A 928 23.92 -0.77 -0.37
N MET A 929 25.13 -0.68 0.19
CA MET A 929 25.68 0.45 0.97
C MET A 929 26.68 1.31 0.15
N TYR A 930 27.65 2.00 0.78
CA TYR A 930 28.63 2.82 0.07
C TYR A 930 29.42 2.03 -0.98
N HIS A 931 29.55 2.58 -2.19
CA HIS A 931 30.03 1.89 -3.40
C HIS A 931 29.08 0.81 -3.98
N SER A 932 27.78 0.80 -3.66
CA SER A 932 26.79 0.15 -4.55
C SER A 932 26.48 1.00 -5.78
N THR A 933 25.88 0.42 -6.80
CA THR A 933 25.46 1.11 -8.03
C THR A 933 24.28 0.39 -8.69
N ALA A 934 23.46 1.13 -9.45
CA ALA A 934 22.35 0.61 -10.24
C ALA A 934 22.28 1.20 -11.66
N VAL A 935 21.87 0.41 -12.66
CA VAL A 935 21.66 0.86 -14.06
C VAL A 935 20.44 0.20 -14.73
N LEU A 936 19.77 0.91 -15.64
CA LEU A 936 18.66 0.37 -16.45
C LEU A 936 19.18 -0.61 -17.51
N LEU A 937 18.48 -1.73 -17.69
CA LEU A 937 18.70 -2.70 -18.77
C LEU A 937 17.72 -2.53 -19.93
N ARG A 938 18.12 -3.03 -21.11
CA ARG A 938 17.29 -3.09 -22.33
C ARG A 938 15.93 -3.79 -22.13
N ASP A 939 15.87 -4.80 -21.27
CA ASP A 939 14.65 -5.53 -20.96
C ASP A 939 13.71 -4.83 -19.96
N GLY A 940 14.09 -3.64 -19.47
CA GLY A 940 13.33 -2.85 -18.50
C GLY A 940 13.60 -3.18 -17.03
N ARG A 941 14.45 -4.17 -16.71
CA ARG A 941 14.94 -4.39 -15.35
C ARG A 941 15.96 -3.31 -14.98
N VAL A 942 16.18 -3.10 -13.68
CA VAL A 942 17.31 -2.32 -13.16
C VAL A 942 18.30 -3.28 -12.51
N LEU A 943 19.51 -3.34 -13.07
CA LEU A 943 20.63 -4.13 -12.53
C LEU A 943 21.22 -3.39 -11.32
N VAL A 944 21.59 -4.13 -10.27
CA VAL A 944 22.07 -3.61 -8.99
C VAL A 944 23.24 -4.44 -8.48
N GLY A 945 24.32 -3.78 -8.05
CA GLY A 945 25.54 -4.42 -7.58
C GLY A 945 26.34 -3.57 -6.60
N GLY A 946 27.49 -4.10 -6.14
CA GLY A 946 28.22 -3.57 -4.98
C GLY A 946 27.45 -3.84 -3.67
N SER A 947 27.90 -3.47 -2.49
CA SER A 947 28.79 -2.38 -2.09
C SER A 947 30.09 -2.83 -1.42
N ASN A 948 31.12 -1.99 -1.44
CA ASN A 948 32.26 -2.12 -0.54
C ASN A 948 32.39 -0.91 0.44
N PRO A 949 31.71 -0.95 1.59
CA PRO A 949 31.76 0.13 2.59
C PRO A 949 33.02 0.07 3.49
N ASN A 950 34.11 -0.56 3.06
CA ASN A 950 35.33 -0.80 3.83
C ASN A 950 36.59 -0.26 3.11
N GLU A 951 37.66 -0.04 3.87
CA GLU A 951 38.97 0.45 3.40
C GLU A 951 39.82 -0.61 2.66
N LEU A 952 39.38 -1.88 2.65
CA LEU A 952 39.92 -2.96 1.83
C LEU A 952 38.74 -3.91 1.48
N TYR A 953 38.98 -4.95 0.67
CA TYR A 953 38.04 -6.07 0.62
C TYR A 953 37.98 -6.78 1.99
N ASN A 954 36.80 -6.81 2.60
CA ASN A 954 36.58 -7.43 3.90
C ASN A 954 35.20 -8.09 3.97
N PHE A 955 35.20 -9.42 4.06
CA PHE A 955 34.01 -10.25 4.00
C PHE A 955 33.48 -10.68 5.39
N THR A 956 34.20 -10.41 6.48
CA THR A 956 33.93 -10.99 7.81
C THR A 956 34.31 -10.07 8.97
N GLY A 957 33.49 -10.03 10.02
CA GLY A 957 33.81 -9.26 11.24
C GLY A 957 33.59 -7.74 11.13
N VAL A 958 32.95 -7.28 10.05
CA VAL A 958 32.52 -5.89 9.82
C VAL A 958 30.99 -5.80 9.79
N VAL A 959 30.44 -4.62 10.11
CA VAL A 959 28.99 -4.37 10.18
C VAL A 959 28.31 -4.60 8.82
N PHE A 960 29.00 -4.25 7.74
CA PHE A 960 28.59 -4.48 6.36
C PHE A 960 29.79 -5.05 5.58
N PRO A 961 29.78 -6.34 5.24
CA PRO A 961 30.80 -6.95 4.38
C PRO A 961 30.91 -6.27 3.01
N THR A 962 32.05 -6.48 2.35
CA THR A 962 32.16 -6.31 0.90
C THR A 962 31.18 -7.25 0.21
N GLU A 963 30.32 -6.70 -0.64
CA GLU A 963 29.28 -7.41 -1.37
C GLU A 963 29.63 -7.48 -2.88
N LEU A 964 29.64 -8.72 -3.39
CA LEU A 964 30.10 -9.08 -4.74
C LEU A 964 28.97 -9.65 -5.62
N SER A 965 27.76 -9.80 -5.08
CA SER A 965 26.61 -10.31 -5.83
C SER A 965 26.01 -9.27 -6.78
N LEU A 966 25.30 -9.77 -7.77
CA LEU A 966 24.60 -9.01 -8.80
C LEU A 966 23.12 -9.42 -8.83
N GLU A 967 22.23 -8.45 -8.65
CA GLU A 967 20.78 -8.62 -8.65
C GLU A 967 20.11 -7.78 -9.73
N ALA A 968 18.90 -8.14 -10.12
CA ALA A 968 17.99 -7.27 -10.86
C ALA A 968 16.74 -6.96 -10.03
N PHE A 969 16.39 -5.68 -9.96
CA PHE A 969 15.02 -5.27 -9.63
C PHE A 969 14.19 -5.25 -10.91
N SER A 970 13.08 -5.98 -10.90
CA SER A 970 12.05 -5.99 -11.93
C SER A 970 10.88 -5.12 -11.46
N PRO A 971 10.69 -3.90 -12.00
CA PRO A 971 9.54 -3.06 -11.63
C PRO A 971 8.22 -3.72 -12.05
N SER A 972 7.11 -3.32 -11.42
CA SER A 972 5.79 -3.94 -11.61
C SER A 972 5.29 -4.01 -13.06
N TYR A 973 5.76 -3.14 -13.94
CA TYR A 973 5.47 -3.22 -15.38
C TYR A 973 6.07 -4.45 -16.09
N LEU A 974 6.86 -5.28 -15.41
CA LEU A 974 7.35 -6.57 -15.89
C LEU A 974 6.57 -7.77 -15.32
N ASP A 975 5.59 -7.55 -14.45
CA ASP A 975 4.82 -8.64 -13.84
C ASP A 975 4.08 -9.47 -14.88
N ALA A 976 3.99 -10.78 -14.64
CA ALA A 976 3.46 -11.74 -15.62
C ALA A 976 1.99 -11.50 -16.01
N GLU A 977 1.21 -10.79 -15.18
CA GLU A 977 -0.17 -10.40 -15.54
C GLU A 977 -0.23 -9.38 -16.68
N PHE A 978 0.85 -8.62 -16.93
CA PHE A 978 0.96 -7.64 -18.01
C PHE A 978 1.60 -8.20 -19.29
N ALA A 979 2.03 -9.47 -19.30
CA ALA A 979 2.76 -10.07 -20.42
C ALA A 979 1.99 -10.06 -21.76
N ASN A 980 0.65 -10.01 -21.72
CA ASN A 980 -0.19 -9.84 -22.92
C ASN A 980 -0.35 -8.37 -23.36
N LEU A 981 -0.24 -7.41 -22.45
CA LEU A 981 -0.31 -5.96 -22.71
C LEU A 981 1.06 -5.36 -23.06
N ARG A 982 2.15 -6.07 -22.76
CA ARG A 982 3.52 -5.68 -23.06
C ARG A 982 3.76 -5.63 -24.57
N PRO A 983 4.17 -4.47 -25.15
CA PRO A 983 4.48 -4.40 -26.57
C PRO A 983 5.76 -5.16 -26.93
N GLN A 984 5.87 -5.69 -28.14
CA GLN A 984 7.10 -6.24 -28.71
C GLN A 984 7.40 -5.55 -30.04
N ILE A 985 8.56 -4.92 -30.18
CA ILE A 985 8.95 -4.22 -31.41
C ILE A 985 9.32 -5.25 -32.49
N ILE A 986 8.83 -5.04 -33.71
CA ILE A 986 9.05 -5.89 -34.90
C ILE A 986 9.90 -5.16 -35.95
N SER A 987 9.66 -3.85 -36.13
CA SER A 987 10.49 -3.00 -36.98
C SER A 987 10.51 -1.57 -36.43
N PRO A 988 11.57 -0.78 -36.61
CA PRO A 988 12.83 -1.14 -37.27
C PRO A 988 13.64 -2.17 -36.48
N ASP A 989 14.64 -2.77 -37.11
CA ASP A 989 15.61 -3.62 -36.42
C ASP A 989 16.42 -2.84 -35.38
N SER A 990 17.01 -3.57 -34.44
CA SER A 990 17.97 -2.99 -33.49
C SER A 990 19.20 -2.43 -34.23
N HIS A 991 19.77 -1.38 -33.66
CA HIS A 991 20.84 -0.56 -34.21
C HIS A 991 20.43 0.32 -35.42
N LEU A 992 19.14 0.65 -35.56
CA LEU A 992 18.71 1.68 -36.51
C LEU A 992 19.47 3.00 -36.26
N LYS A 993 20.17 3.47 -37.29
CA LYS A 993 20.75 4.81 -37.35
C LYS A 993 19.69 5.80 -37.82
N PHE A 994 19.54 6.92 -37.13
CA PHE A 994 18.65 8.01 -37.54
C PHE A 994 19.39 9.36 -37.52
N THR A 995 18.89 10.30 -38.33
CA THR A 995 19.34 11.71 -38.34
C THR A 995 18.38 12.58 -37.52
N TYR A 996 18.86 13.73 -37.04
CA TYR A 996 18.02 14.69 -36.34
C TYR A 996 16.77 15.08 -37.15
N GLY A 997 15.61 15.07 -36.49
CA GLY A 997 14.30 15.38 -37.08
C GLY A 997 13.71 14.28 -37.97
N GLN A 998 14.38 13.14 -38.14
CA GLN A 998 13.89 12.05 -38.99
C GLN A 998 12.55 11.48 -38.48
N ARG A 999 11.66 11.15 -39.43
CA ARG A 999 10.47 10.34 -39.18
C ARG A 999 10.80 8.86 -39.37
N VAL A 1000 10.33 8.02 -38.44
CA VAL A 1000 10.43 6.56 -38.50
C VAL A 1000 9.10 5.96 -38.08
N ASP A 1001 8.66 4.94 -38.81
CA ASP A 1001 7.44 4.19 -38.49
C ASP A 1001 7.82 2.91 -37.77
N ILE A 1002 7.35 2.77 -36.52
CA ILE A 1002 7.68 1.67 -35.61
C ILE A 1002 6.50 0.70 -35.61
N ARG A 1003 6.76 -0.57 -35.94
CA ARG A 1003 5.77 -1.66 -35.88
C ARG A 1003 6.01 -2.53 -34.66
N PHE A 1004 4.94 -2.93 -34.01
CA PHE A 1004 4.99 -3.73 -32.80
C PHE A 1004 3.75 -4.63 -32.64
N THR A 1005 3.91 -5.74 -31.93
CA THR A 1005 2.83 -6.62 -31.50
C THR A 1005 2.42 -6.35 -30.05
N ALA A 1006 1.18 -6.71 -29.72
CA ALA A 1006 0.74 -7.00 -28.36
C ALA A 1006 -0.41 -8.02 -28.41
N LEU A 1007 -0.44 -8.98 -27.49
CA LEU A 1007 -1.39 -10.10 -27.53
C LEU A 1007 -2.78 -9.74 -26.97
N GLY A 1008 -2.84 -8.75 -26.09
CA GLY A 1008 -4.06 -8.19 -25.53
C GLY A 1008 -4.63 -7.02 -26.35
N LEU A 1009 -5.83 -6.56 -25.98
CA LEU A 1009 -6.47 -5.41 -26.62
C LEU A 1009 -5.81 -4.10 -26.15
N LEU A 1010 -5.03 -3.45 -27.02
CA LEU A 1010 -4.37 -2.18 -26.72
C LEU A 1010 -5.34 -0.99 -26.66
N ASN A 1011 -5.15 -0.13 -25.65
CA ASN A 1011 -5.60 1.25 -25.71
C ASN A 1011 -4.57 2.08 -26.50
N ARG A 1012 -4.93 2.40 -27.76
CA ARG A 1012 -4.08 3.10 -28.73
C ARG A 1012 -3.69 4.51 -28.29
N ASP A 1013 -4.50 5.17 -27.45
CA ASP A 1013 -4.24 6.52 -26.97
C ASP A 1013 -3.22 6.54 -25.83
N LEU A 1014 -3.15 5.46 -25.04
CA LEU A 1014 -2.20 5.26 -23.94
C LEU A 1014 -0.86 4.63 -24.39
N ILE A 1015 -0.58 4.68 -25.69
CA ILE A 1015 0.74 4.41 -26.27
C ILE A 1015 1.61 5.66 -26.20
N LYS A 1016 2.84 5.51 -25.72
CA LYS A 1016 3.95 6.47 -25.87
C LYS A 1016 5.19 5.72 -26.39
N VAL A 1017 6.06 6.43 -27.11
CA VAL A 1017 7.36 5.90 -27.54
C VAL A 1017 8.43 6.73 -26.84
N THR A 1018 9.41 6.08 -26.24
CA THR A 1018 10.48 6.75 -25.48
C THR A 1018 11.84 6.30 -25.98
N ILE A 1019 12.82 7.18 -25.91
CA ILE A 1019 14.24 6.84 -26.07
C ILE A 1019 14.99 7.19 -24.79
N VAL A 1020 15.79 6.25 -24.27
CA VAL A 1020 16.56 6.39 -23.02
C VAL A 1020 18.06 6.33 -23.34
N ALA A 1021 18.82 7.34 -22.93
CA ALA A 1021 20.28 7.27 -22.87
C ALA A 1021 20.69 6.45 -21.62
N PRO A 1022 21.43 5.33 -21.75
CA PRO A 1022 21.92 4.59 -20.60
C PRO A 1022 22.99 5.41 -19.86
N GLY A 1023 22.75 5.68 -18.58
CA GLY A 1023 23.68 6.45 -17.76
C GLY A 1023 24.94 5.67 -17.36
N PHE A 1024 26.03 6.41 -17.16
CA PHE A 1024 27.19 5.95 -16.39
C PHE A 1024 26.88 6.20 -14.92
N ASN A 1025 26.87 5.19 -14.07
CA ASN A 1025 26.53 5.37 -12.65
C ASN A 1025 27.68 4.96 -11.72
N THR A 1026 27.87 5.74 -10.67
CA THR A 1026 28.73 5.48 -9.52
C THR A 1026 28.40 6.49 -8.41
N HIS A 1027 28.64 6.15 -7.13
CA HIS A 1027 28.55 7.09 -6.01
C HIS A 1027 27.23 7.91 -5.91
N SER A 1028 26.10 7.33 -6.33
CA SER A 1028 24.80 8.03 -6.41
C SER A 1028 24.75 9.20 -7.39
N ASN A 1029 25.61 9.19 -8.41
CA ASN A 1029 25.63 10.15 -9.50
C ASN A 1029 25.52 9.43 -10.85
N THR A 1030 24.28 9.25 -11.31
CA THR A 1030 23.96 8.64 -12.61
C THR A 1030 24.13 9.68 -13.72
N MET A 1031 25.36 9.80 -14.21
CA MET A 1031 25.77 10.74 -15.25
C MET A 1031 25.11 10.36 -16.59
N ASN A 1032 24.84 11.35 -17.45
CA ASN A 1032 24.39 11.20 -18.84
C ASN A 1032 22.98 10.59 -19.06
N GLN A 1033 22.32 10.04 -18.04
CA GLN A 1033 20.97 9.49 -18.21
C GLN A 1033 19.98 10.55 -18.70
N ARG A 1034 19.10 10.14 -19.61
CA ARG A 1034 18.04 11.00 -20.17
C ARG A 1034 16.95 10.14 -20.76
N ILE A 1035 15.69 10.56 -20.62
CA ILE A 1035 14.59 10.02 -21.42
C ILE A 1035 13.92 11.14 -22.21
N LEU A 1036 13.58 10.84 -23.47
CA LEU A 1036 12.78 11.70 -24.33
C LEU A 1036 11.53 10.96 -24.78
N VAL A 1037 10.36 11.62 -24.67
CA VAL A 1037 9.08 11.10 -25.17
C VAL A 1037 8.89 11.58 -26.60
N LEU A 1038 8.95 10.65 -27.56
CA LEU A 1038 8.95 10.99 -28.99
C LEU A 1038 7.57 11.47 -29.48
N PRO A 1039 7.48 12.64 -30.15
CA PRO A 1039 6.26 13.13 -30.78
C PRO A 1039 5.73 12.16 -31.86
N ARG A 1040 4.68 11.41 -31.51
CA ARG A 1040 4.04 10.40 -32.37
C ARG A 1040 2.83 10.91 -33.16
N GLY A 1041 2.43 10.15 -34.18
CA GLY A 1041 1.13 10.23 -34.83
C GLY A 1041 0.08 9.33 -34.17
N ILE A 1042 -1.01 9.08 -34.91
CA ILE A 1042 -2.06 8.12 -34.54
C ILE A 1042 -1.49 6.69 -34.66
N VAL A 1043 -1.72 5.86 -33.64
CA VAL A 1043 -1.36 4.44 -33.70
C VAL A 1043 -2.37 3.71 -34.59
N ARG A 1044 -1.88 3.15 -35.69
CA ARG A 1044 -2.66 2.34 -36.63
C ARG A 1044 -2.58 0.87 -36.26
N GLN A 1045 -3.63 0.12 -36.54
CA GLN A 1045 -3.58 -1.34 -36.52
C GLN A 1045 -3.42 -1.80 -37.97
N VAL A 1046 -2.32 -2.48 -38.27
CA VAL A 1046 -1.92 -2.88 -39.63
C VAL A 1046 -2.01 -4.41 -39.85
N GLY A 1047 -2.32 -5.17 -38.80
CA GLY A 1047 -2.60 -6.59 -38.87
C GLY A 1047 -3.36 -7.11 -37.64
N ARG A 1048 -3.56 -8.43 -37.57
CA ARG A 1048 -4.06 -9.08 -36.36
C ARG A 1048 -2.98 -8.98 -35.28
N PHE A 1049 -3.26 -8.26 -34.19
CA PHE A 1049 -2.31 -7.94 -33.12
C PHE A 1049 -1.07 -7.11 -33.53
N VAL A 1050 -0.94 -6.66 -34.78
CA VAL A 1050 0.17 -5.83 -35.27
C VAL A 1050 -0.26 -4.37 -35.39
N TYR A 1051 0.50 -3.49 -34.79
CA TYR A 1051 0.28 -2.04 -34.71
C TYR A 1051 1.48 -1.29 -35.30
N GLU A 1052 1.24 -0.05 -35.72
CA GLU A 1052 2.22 0.84 -36.34
C GLU A 1052 2.06 2.26 -35.77
N VAL A 1053 3.18 2.89 -35.41
CA VAL A 1053 3.20 4.25 -34.89
C VAL A 1053 4.32 5.07 -35.54
N SER A 1054 3.93 6.18 -36.17
CA SER A 1054 4.87 7.10 -36.82
C SER A 1054 5.43 8.08 -35.79
N CYS A 1055 6.73 8.04 -35.54
CA CYS A 1055 7.44 8.92 -34.59
C CYS A 1055 8.39 9.87 -35.32
N VAL A 1056 8.57 11.07 -34.77
CA VAL A 1056 9.62 12.01 -35.20
C VAL A 1056 10.66 12.08 -34.09
N PHE A 1057 11.91 11.79 -34.44
CA PHE A 1057 13.05 11.83 -33.55
C PHE A 1057 13.48 13.28 -33.22
N PRO A 1058 14.29 13.50 -32.16
CA PRO A 1058 14.72 14.83 -31.75
C PRO A 1058 15.44 15.58 -32.88
N ASN A 1059 15.31 16.90 -32.92
CA ASN A 1059 15.81 17.76 -34.00
C ASN A 1059 17.17 18.43 -33.70
N SER A 1060 17.81 18.15 -32.57
CA SER A 1060 19.10 18.72 -32.18
C SER A 1060 19.82 17.88 -31.12
N GLY A 1061 21.16 17.86 -31.19
CA GLY A 1061 22.03 17.28 -30.16
C GLY A 1061 21.85 17.89 -28.76
N LYS A 1062 21.25 19.08 -28.65
CA LYS A 1062 20.86 19.69 -27.37
C LYS A 1062 19.80 18.88 -26.62
N LEU A 1063 18.88 18.25 -27.37
CA LEU A 1063 17.86 17.37 -26.83
C LEU A 1063 18.40 15.95 -26.63
N ALA A 1064 19.08 15.40 -27.64
CA ALA A 1064 19.65 14.05 -27.61
C ALA A 1064 21.04 14.06 -28.27
N PRO A 1065 22.15 14.14 -27.49
CA PRO A 1065 23.51 14.09 -28.00
C PRO A 1065 23.83 12.88 -28.91
N PRO A 1066 24.83 12.98 -29.82
CA PRO A 1066 25.34 11.87 -30.62
C PRO A 1066 25.63 10.62 -29.77
N GLY A 1067 24.92 9.51 -30.00
CA GLY A 1067 24.86 8.43 -29.02
C GLY A 1067 23.91 7.28 -29.36
N TYR A 1068 24.06 6.19 -28.61
CA TYR A 1068 23.10 5.08 -28.59
C TYR A 1068 22.03 5.28 -27.51
N TYR A 1069 20.80 4.92 -27.87
CA TYR A 1069 19.62 5.01 -27.01
C TYR A 1069 18.85 3.69 -27.03
N LEU A 1070 18.23 3.33 -25.91
CA LEU A 1070 17.23 2.29 -25.82
C LEU A 1070 15.87 2.86 -26.25
N LEU A 1071 15.31 2.41 -27.37
CA LEU A 1071 13.97 2.79 -27.82
C LEU A 1071 12.93 1.78 -27.31
N PHE A 1072 11.94 2.28 -26.58
CA PHE A 1072 10.82 1.50 -26.06
C PHE A 1072 9.49 1.94 -26.68
N VAL A 1073 8.59 0.99 -26.93
CA VAL A 1073 7.15 1.25 -27.08
C VAL A 1073 6.50 0.94 -25.74
N VAL A 1074 5.78 1.91 -25.17
CA VAL A 1074 5.18 1.82 -23.83
C VAL A 1074 3.67 1.97 -23.93
N HIS A 1075 2.94 1.01 -23.38
CA HIS A 1075 1.47 0.96 -23.34
C HIS A 1075 1.00 0.99 -21.88
N GLN A 1076 0.25 2.01 -21.45
CA GLN A 1076 -0.26 2.10 -20.07
C GLN A 1076 0.83 1.94 -18.99
N ASP A 1077 1.97 2.61 -19.18
CA ASP A 1077 3.22 2.48 -18.39
C ASP A 1077 3.97 1.13 -18.49
N ILE A 1078 3.48 0.17 -19.28
CA ILE A 1078 4.12 -1.13 -19.57
C ILE A 1078 5.05 -1.01 -20.79
N PRO A 1079 6.38 -1.07 -20.63
CA PRO A 1079 7.33 -0.92 -21.73
C PRO A 1079 7.61 -2.25 -22.42
N SER A 1080 7.95 -2.19 -23.70
CA SER A 1080 8.51 -3.30 -24.45
C SER A 1080 9.85 -3.78 -23.87
N GLU A 1081 10.44 -4.82 -24.47
CA GLU A 1081 11.91 -4.84 -24.55
C GLU A 1081 12.33 -3.69 -25.48
N ALA A 1082 13.41 -2.98 -25.17
CA ALA A 1082 13.93 -1.97 -26.08
C ALA A 1082 14.60 -2.57 -27.32
N ILE A 1083 14.73 -1.75 -28.35
CA ILE A 1083 15.76 -1.91 -29.38
C ILE A 1083 16.78 -0.78 -29.24
N TRP A 1084 18.05 -1.06 -29.53
CA TRP A 1084 19.03 0.01 -29.72
C TRP A 1084 18.70 0.86 -30.96
N VAL A 1085 18.86 2.18 -30.82
CA VAL A 1085 18.85 3.15 -31.93
C VAL A 1085 20.01 4.13 -31.73
N ARG A 1086 20.55 4.68 -32.82
CA ARG A 1086 21.71 5.59 -32.80
C ARG A 1086 21.43 6.90 -33.51
N VAL A 1087 21.67 8.01 -32.84
CA VAL A 1087 21.75 9.33 -33.48
C VAL A 1087 23.21 9.64 -33.83
N ASN A 1088 23.41 10.25 -35.01
CA ASN A 1088 24.70 10.73 -35.50
C ASN A 1088 24.62 12.25 -35.65
#